data_AF-A0A4R6S882-F1
#
_entry.id   AF-A0A4R6S882-F1
#
_cell.length_a   1.000
_cell.length_b   1.000
_cell.length_c   1.000
_cell.angle_alpha   90.00
_cell.angle_beta   90.00
_cell.angle_gamma   90.00
#
_symmetry.space_group_name_H-M   'P 1'
#
loop_
_entity.id
_entity.type
_entity.pdbx_description
1 polymer ?
#
loop_
_entity_poly.entity_id
_entity_poly.type
_entity_poly.pdbx_seq_one_letter_code
_entity_poly.pdbx_strand_id
1 'polypeptide(L)'
;MGYSSVLSAQAREGSGRRAHRRRGTVFAAAATVAIALLSATPALAEQPTGAAEGTDAAAPAPAPAASVRWRAVDEAGTLQTGTSFAVSGPWDATAAATGQAPITAQVADNAGQSDYVGADLDPTPGAFELATLVDAALPALTHELAAGDTLRIRVTATAAGEHPESVWQDVAVPASTDEAVPQIVVPVADPAPEVPPTETAPPEAPVIDDPPATEPTTTPAPRPAPSAAPKAATDDASATSDAVTPFSLGPDGPGVTAPYVYWTAVDGDGALVPGATFTIEGPRTSAISWTRTVTVTDCVSAPCTGIDRDPDPGEFQVKFLTPATNPTANGVTTSSRYRVTQTAAPTGYTFNSTANTIPGSGNTGNWGGTTYDFGAYVNTKIEPGKIVVKTGGDRTGASGVTNLAGVTLLLNGGSGSPNGVRPDGVSGAGAGWALCVSDANGECTFEVPNTQSGGANRDARFWVVQRTDGAPTGWFTNPSLSTGSSDAGTATAYNFRTGTLLRSGAVYRSTANFMYAPDSTDANASGGIWAQSRNNPATPQSCGIDVALVLDLSGSVGDSIGALRSASNAFVDALVGTQSRMSLFSFSTGSPALGASQNYPALTSVSTQAQADAFKARYSAWTSTGGTNWDRGLAATASAAQTNPYDVAVVITDGKPTYYGTGPSGPGDTTRLIETENGIFSANALKATGTRVLAFGVGTGATGANNALNLRSISGPTAGTDYFQTSNYATTGGILRNLALGNCASQLTVTKMVVPTTAPAGSIAGAQPAVGGWQFTVSDPGPGITLPAPPTRVTENDGTGTVAFPLTFAGGTTSSPVTVTETQQAGYNLVPVGGQNAVCTNLVTGATVVPSGNPTNGVRVAVPNGQTVNCTIYNRAPDLSATVKVDKIWKIVDGQGAPLGTYHVPGDEGALPSGLTGQLTLSGPGTTTPTNQDWGVVRANYTATSGVSINESVTIDPAQLPGCTLTSNQLTKRGATPVTDALPAQATLTPGANTFEVTNTVTCVSQLTLLKLVEDGTASPANWDLNATGGSGVFSHTVSGSNARSAANTFAVSSAQSYTLSELPHDPAAPLAYLLDRVERCDPNPAAAGGCDWVHVDETAPVSVPIGQTAVYRFVNTPAQALDVPLTGGLSSDALGIAGAGIAGLALLVGAVTWTRRRRTESSA
;
A
#
# COMPACT_ATOMS: atom_id res chain seq x y z
N MET A 1 51.52 33.37 -9.56
CA MET A 1 51.44 34.86 -9.48
C MET A 1 50.27 35.16 -8.54
N GLY A 2 50.32 35.95 -7.47
CA GLY A 2 51.35 36.82 -6.85
C GLY A 2 50.62 38.06 -6.25
N TYR A 3 51.06 38.76 -5.19
CA TYR A 3 52.17 38.59 -4.22
C TYR A 3 51.97 39.59 -3.05
N SER A 4 52.48 39.30 -1.82
CA SER A 4 52.82 40.20 -0.66
C SER A 4 52.54 39.48 0.68
N SER A 5 53.49 39.11 1.57
CA SER A 5 54.45 39.87 2.43
C SER A 5 53.78 40.49 3.68
N VAL A 6 54.29 40.38 4.92
CA VAL A 6 55.65 40.75 5.44
C VAL A 6 56.18 39.79 6.55
N LEU A 7 57.46 39.94 6.96
CA LEU A 7 58.26 39.18 7.96
C LEU A 7 57.72 39.26 9.42
N SER A 8 58.22 38.59 10.48
CA SER A 8 59.58 38.10 10.90
C SER A 8 59.44 37.13 12.12
N ALA A 9 60.43 36.44 12.74
CA ALA A 9 61.83 35.98 12.50
C ALA A 9 62.30 35.05 13.67
N GLN A 10 63.59 34.64 13.73
CA GLN A 10 64.30 33.80 14.74
C GLN A 10 63.94 32.28 14.78
N ALA A 11 64.82 31.33 15.17
CA ALA A 11 66.30 31.27 15.09
C ALA A 11 66.86 29.81 15.22
N ARG A 12 68.03 29.61 14.61
CA ARG A 12 69.10 28.58 14.74
C ARG A 12 69.41 28.07 16.17
N GLU A 13 70.19 27.01 16.44
CA GLU A 13 70.92 25.94 15.70
C GLU A 13 71.30 24.81 16.71
N GLY A 14 71.66 23.59 16.27
CA GLY A 14 72.23 22.58 17.20
C GLY A 14 72.54 21.21 16.57
N SER A 15 73.81 20.77 16.61
CA SER A 15 74.28 19.61 15.83
C SER A 15 74.96 18.47 16.62
N GLY A 16 74.31 17.30 16.65
CA GLY A 16 74.86 16.04 16.10
C GLY A 16 75.86 15.16 16.88
N ARG A 17 75.98 13.91 16.36
CA ARG A 17 77.04 12.89 16.57
C ARG A 17 76.99 12.14 17.94
N ARG A 18 77.33 10.83 18.04
CA ARG A 18 77.76 9.83 17.04
C ARG A 18 77.59 8.37 17.55
N ALA A 19 77.17 7.48 16.63
CA ALA A 19 77.72 6.12 16.38
C ALA A 19 77.87 5.04 17.48
N HIS A 20 77.22 3.87 17.22
CA HIS A 20 77.84 2.52 17.08
C HIS A 20 78.24 1.71 18.35
N ARG A 21 78.30 0.35 18.38
CA ARG A 21 78.00 -0.75 17.40
C ARG A 21 77.98 -2.14 18.09
N ARG A 22 77.22 -3.12 17.52
CA ARG A 22 77.49 -4.61 17.49
C ARG A 22 77.41 -5.37 18.83
N ARG A 23 77.23 -6.71 18.90
CA ARG A 23 76.94 -7.85 17.96
C ARG A 23 76.19 -8.93 18.79
N GLY A 24 75.27 -9.77 18.27
CA GLY A 24 75.52 -11.06 17.58
C GLY A 24 75.76 -12.23 18.57
N THR A 25 75.41 -13.53 18.39
CA THR A 25 74.78 -14.37 17.32
C THR A 25 74.69 -15.83 17.90
N VAL A 26 73.87 -16.84 17.52
CA VAL A 26 72.73 -17.14 16.60
C VAL A 26 72.19 -18.58 16.96
N PHE A 27 71.14 -19.11 16.30
CA PHE A 27 70.49 -20.46 16.42
C PHE A 27 69.43 -20.61 17.55
N ALA A 28 68.33 -21.37 17.43
CA ALA A 28 67.47 -21.89 16.32
C ALA A 28 66.13 -22.40 16.96
N ALA A 29 65.08 -22.99 16.35
CA ALA A 29 64.72 -23.45 14.99
C ALA A 29 63.17 -23.50 14.83
N ALA A 30 62.63 -24.00 13.68
CA ALA A 30 61.26 -24.50 13.40
C ALA A 30 60.02 -23.64 13.85
N ALA A 31 59.29 -22.98 12.94
CA ALA A 31 58.13 -23.47 12.14
C ALA A 31 56.76 -23.38 12.90
N THR A 32 55.62 -22.95 12.34
CA THR A 32 55.19 -22.87 10.92
C THR A 32 54.01 -21.87 10.69
N VAL A 33 53.69 -21.54 9.42
CA VAL A 33 52.35 -21.14 8.84
C VAL A 33 51.86 -19.66 8.84
N ALA A 34 51.24 -19.29 7.69
CA ALA A 34 50.20 -18.27 7.38
C ALA A 34 50.50 -16.77 7.02
N ILE A 35 50.40 -16.51 5.70
CA ILE A 35 49.60 -15.45 5.02
C ILE A 35 50.11 -13.97 5.03
N ALA A 36 49.73 -13.21 3.98
CA ALA A 36 50.37 -11.98 3.52
C ALA A 36 49.36 -10.84 3.17
N LEU A 37 49.87 -9.62 2.94
CA LEU A 37 49.16 -8.50 2.32
C LEU A 37 50.08 -7.64 1.41
N LEU A 38 49.45 -6.83 0.54
CA LEU A 38 49.98 -6.12 -0.64
C LEU A 38 51.12 -5.09 -0.34
N SER A 39 51.95 -4.63 -1.29
CA SER A 39 51.57 -3.96 -2.55
C SER A 39 52.77 -3.56 -3.45
N ALA A 40 52.60 -3.56 -4.79
CA ALA A 40 53.20 -2.62 -5.77
C ALA A 40 52.77 -2.92 -7.24
N THR A 41 52.67 -1.86 -8.06
CA THR A 41 52.40 -1.81 -9.53
C THR A 41 53.63 -2.20 -10.39
N PRO A 42 53.56 -2.50 -11.73
CA PRO A 42 52.74 -1.82 -12.76
C PRO A 42 52.17 -2.71 -13.92
N ALA A 43 51.75 -2.08 -15.03
CA ALA A 43 51.10 -2.71 -16.19
C ALA A 43 51.80 -2.36 -17.53
N LEU A 44 51.66 -3.22 -18.56
CA LEU A 44 51.63 -2.88 -20.01
C LEU A 44 51.23 -4.10 -20.87
N ALA A 45 50.61 -3.87 -22.05
CA ALA A 45 50.52 -4.69 -23.29
C ALA A 45 50.25 -6.23 -23.19
N GLU A 46 49.20 -6.79 -23.82
CA GLU A 46 49.08 -7.15 -25.27
C GLU A 46 50.20 -8.08 -25.79
N GLN A 47 49.99 -9.16 -26.55
CA GLN A 47 48.85 -9.74 -27.33
C GLN A 47 49.21 -11.22 -27.68
N PRO A 48 48.50 -12.02 -28.53
CA PRO A 48 47.07 -12.05 -28.93
C PRO A 48 46.41 -13.46 -28.97
N THR A 49 45.07 -13.50 -29.11
CA THR A 49 44.20 -14.49 -29.82
C THR A 49 44.30 -16.02 -29.60
N GLY A 50 43.14 -16.66 -29.38
CA GLY A 50 42.92 -18.04 -29.87
C GLY A 50 41.74 -18.85 -29.30
N ALA A 51 40.50 -18.61 -29.78
CA ALA A 51 39.31 -19.50 -29.74
C ALA A 51 38.85 -20.09 -28.37
N ALA A 52 37.59 -20.50 -28.15
CA ALA A 52 36.26 -20.19 -28.69
C ALA A 52 35.23 -20.70 -27.64
N GLU A 53 33.93 -20.54 -27.85
CA GLU A 53 32.92 -20.80 -26.83
C GLU A 53 32.80 -22.28 -26.40
N GLY A 54 32.62 -22.48 -25.10
CA GLY A 54 32.18 -23.74 -24.49
C GLY A 54 31.34 -23.40 -23.25
N THR A 55 30.05 -23.72 -23.29
CA THR A 55 29.10 -23.42 -22.21
C THR A 55 29.21 -24.46 -21.09
N ASP A 56 29.31 -24.01 -19.84
CA ASP A 56 29.13 -24.86 -18.67
C ASP A 56 28.04 -24.29 -17.75
N ALA A 57 27.25 -25.17 -17.12
CA ALA A 57 25.97 -24.78 -16.55
C ALA A 57 26.07 -24.27 -15.10
N ALA A 58 25.28 -23.25 -14.77
CA ALA A 58 25.05 -22.85 -13.39
C ALA A 58 24.26 -23.93 -12.63
N ALA A 59 24.57 -24.12 -11.34
CA ALA A 59 23.80 -24.98 -10.47
C ALA A 59 22.33 -24.48 -10.34
N PRO A 60 21.34 -25.38 -10.18
CA PRO A 60 19.95 -24.97 -10.08
C PRO A 60 19.72 -24.10 -8.84
N ALA A 61 18.88 -23.07 -8.99
CA ALA A 61 18.35 -22.31 -7.87
C ALA A 61 17.52 -23.24 -6.95
N PRO A 62 17.39 -22.93 -5.64
CA PRO A 62 16.39 -23.57 -4.81
C PRO A 62 14.99 -23.36 -5.42
N ALA A 63 14.14 -24.38 -5.33
CA ALA A 63 12.76 -24.27 -5.80
C ALA A 63 12.03 -23.15 -5.03
N PRO A 64 11.10 -22.41 -5.67
CA PRO A 64 10.23 -21.48 -4.95
C PRO A 64 9.40 -22.25 -3.91
N ALA A 65 9.12 -21.61 -2.77
CA ALA A 65 8.12 -22.09 -1.83
C ALA A 65 6.75 -22.17 -2.54
N ALA A 66 5.95 -23.18 -2.23
CA ALA A 66 4.63 -23.29 -2.83
C ALA A 66 3.70 -22.22 -2.24
N SER A 67 2.99 -21.51 -3.11
CA SER A 67 2.04 -20.46 -2.73
C SER A 67 0.68 -20.72 -3.36
N VAL A 68 -0.38 -20.42 -2.62
CA VAL A 68 -1.73 -20.29 -3.20
C VAL A 68 -1.93 -18.84 -3.64
N ARG A 69 -2.67 -18.66 -4.74
CA ARG A 69 -3.11 -17.35 -5.22
C ARG A 69 -4.61 -17.37 -5.45
N TRP A 70 -5.30 -16.27 -5.21
CA TRP A 70 -6.70 -16.12 -5.60
C TRP A 70 -7.03 -14.65 -5.95
N ARG A 71 -8.24 -14.42 -6.46
CA ARG A 71 -8.76 -13.09 -6.80
C ARG A 71 -10.14 -12.88 -6.20
N ALA A 72 -10.30 -11.83 -5.39
CA ALA A 72 -11.59 -11.37 -4.94
C ALA A 72 -12.29 -10.63 -6.08
N VAL A 73 -13.50 -11.06 -6.48
CA VAL A 73 -14.26 -10.45 -7.60
C VAL A 73 -15.73 -10.25 -7.27
N ASP A 74 -16.41 -9.34 -7.98
CA ASP A 74 -17.87 -9.27 -7.98
C ASP A 74 -18.50 -10.32 -8.93
N GLU A 75 -19.83 -10.35 -9.01
CA GLU A 75 -20.57 -11.23 -9.92
C GLU A 75 -20.28 -10.97 -11.42
N ALA A 76 -19.69 -9.82 -11.77
CA ALA A 76 -19.26 -9.47 -13.12
C ALA A 76 -17.79 -9.83 -13.40
N GLY A 77 -17.06 -10.34 -12.40
CA GLY A 77 -15.64 -10.68 -12.50
C GLY A 77 -14.67 -9.52 -12.26
N THR A 78 -15.15 -8.35 -11.79
CA THR A 78 -14.33 -7.17 -11.48
C THR A 78 -13.64 -7.35 -10.14
N LEU A 79 -12.32 -7.09 -10.07
CA LEU A 79 -11.53 -7.20 -8.83
C LEU A 79 -12.07 -6.29 -7.72
N GLN A 80 -12.19 -6.82 -6.50
CA GLN A 80 -12.73 -6.13 -5.32
C GLN A 80 -11.64 -5.87 -4.28
N THR A 81 -11.43 -4.59 -3.97
CA THR A 81 -10.32 -4.12 -3.13
C THR A 81 -10.73 -3.91 -1.67
N GLY A 82 -9.80 -4.06 -0.73
CA GLY A 82 -10.08 -3.91 0.70
C GLY A 82 -10.95 -5.04 1.24
N THR A 83 -10.72 -6.26 0.75
CA THR A 83 -11.39 -7.48 1.21
C THR A 83 -10.51 -8.23 2.21
N SER A 84 -11.14 -8.87 3.18
CA SER A 84 -10.48 -9.76 4.15
C SER A 84 -11.05 -11.16 4.04
N PHE A 85 -10.19 -12.15 4.27
CA PHE A 85 -10.49 -13.57 4.18
C PHE A 85 -10.06 -14.31 5.44
N ALA A 86 -10.87 -15.29 5.85
CA ALA A 86 -10.38 -16.40 6.65
C ALA A 86 -9.82 -17.46 5.70
N VAL A 87 -8.61 -17.95 5.99
CA VAL A 87 -8.00 -19.10 5.30
C VAL A 87 -7.70 -20.18 6.34
N SER A 88 -8.21 -21.40 6.13
CA SER A 88 -8.11 -22.51 7.08
C SER A 88 -7.54 -23.77 6.43
N GLY A 89 -6.48 -24.35 7.00
CA GLY A 89 -5.87 -25.57 6.47
C GLY A 89 -4.54 -25.98 7.15
N PRO A 90 -3.81 -26.94 6.55
CA PRO A 90 -4.23 -27.80 5.46
C PRO A 90 -5.39 -28.71 5.89
N TRP A 91 -6.38 -28.88 5.01
CA TRP A 91 -7.66 -29.51 5.33
C TRP A 91 -7.69 -30.98 4.88
N ASP A 92 -7.22 -31.87 5.75
CA ASP A 92 -7.47 -33.31 5.62
C ASP A 92 -8.79 -33.70 6.31
N ALA A 93 -9.72 -34.28 5.56
CA ALA A 93 -10.98 -34.80 6.08
C ALA A 93 -10.79 -35.94 7.10
N THR A 94 -9.64 -36.63 7.08
CA THR A 94 -9.26 -37.69 8.01
C THR A 94 -8.79 -37.11 9.35
N ALA A 95 -7.91 -36.11 9.34
CA ALA A 95 -7.46 -35.37 10.53
C ALA A 95 -8.61 -34.59 11.21
N ALA A 96 -9.52 -34.02 10.41
CA ALA A 96 -10.75 -33.42 10.92
C ALA A 96 -11.62 -34.43 11.70
N ALA A 97 -11.64 -35.70 11.27
CA ALA A 97 -12.35 -36.78 11.97
C ALA A 97 -11.63 -37.29 13.24
N THR A 98 -10.33 -37.02 13.41
CA THR A 98 -9.59 -37.30 14.66
C THR A 98 -9.58 -36.12 15.64
N GLY A 99 -10.27 -35.01 15.32
CA GLY A 99 -10.42 -33.85 16.21
C GLY A 99 -9.22 -32.90 16.22
N GLN A 100 -8.35 -32.96 15.22
CA GLN A 100 -7.21 -32.06 15.08
C GLN A 100 -7.66 -30.79 14.34
N ALA A 101 -7.58 -29.62 14.99
CA ALA A 101 -8.06 -28.37 14.44
C ALA A 101 -7.09 -27.81 13.37
N PRO A 102 -7.58 -27.36 12.20
CA PRO A 102 -6.76 -26.74 11.17
C PRO A 102 -6.38 -25.29 11.53
N ILE A 103 -5.19 -24.88 11.11
CA ILE A 103 -4.67 -23.52 11.34
C ILE A 103 -5.53 -22.54 10.57
N THR A 104 -6.02 -21.48 11.24
CA THR A 104 -6.93 -20.50 10.62
C THR A 104 -6.34 -19.10 10.67
N ALA A 105 -5.82 -18.66 9.53
CA ALA A 105 -5.29 -17.32 9.32
C ALA A 105 -6.39 -16.30 8.99
N GLN A 106 -6.11 -15.02 9.25
CA GLN A 106 -6.80 -13.90 8.61
C GLN A 106 -5.85 -13.26 7.60
N VAL A 107 -6.33 -13.03 6.39
CA VAL A 107 -5.59 -12.44 5.27
C VAL A 107 -6.38 -11.23 4.78
N ALA A 108 -5.78 -10.04 4.79
CA ALA A 108 -6.44 -8.80 4.36
C ALA A 108 -5.67 -8.17 3.20
N ASP A 109 -6.40 -7.70 2.19
CA ASP A 109 -5.88 -7.07 0.98
C ASP A 109 -4.84 -5.98 1.32
N ASN A 110 -3.62 -6.17 0.82
CA ASN A 110 -2.48 -5.30 1.08
C ASN A 110 -2.38 -4.12 0.07
N ALA A 111 -3.32 -4.01 -0.87
CA ALA A 111 -3.43 -3.02 -1.95
C ALA A 111 -2.69 -1.69 -1.69
N GLY A 112 -1.58 -1.48 -2.40
CA GLY A 112 -0.83 -0.22 -2.41
C GLY A 112 0.04 0.07 -1.19
N GLN A 113 0.17 -0.85 -0.23
CA GLN A 113 1.03 -0.68 0.95
C GLN A 113 2.44 -1.24 0.67
N SER A 114 3.43 -0.34 0.51
CA SER A 114 4.82 -0.71 0.17
C SER A 114 5.57 -1.52 1.23
N ASP A 115 5.11 -1.46 2.49
CA ASP A 115 5.78 -2.01 3.66
C ASP A 115 4.79 -2.85 4.51
N TYR A 116 3.82 -3.51 3.84
CA TYR A 116 2.80 -4.31 4.51
C TYR A 116 3.40 -5.50 5.26
N VAL A 117 3.09 -5.60 6.56
CA VAL A 117 3.47 -6.74 7.41
C VAL A 117 2.20 -7.52 7.75
N GLY A 118 1.82 -8.41 6.85
CA GLY A 118 0.68 -9.31 7.00
C GLY A 118 0.82 -10.55 6.11
N ALA A 119 -0.25 -11.33 6.01
CA ALA A 119 -0.20 -12.67 5.38
C ALA A 119 -0.24 -12.64 3.84
N ASP A 120 -0.73 -11.55 3.23
CA ASP A 120 -0.83 -11.38 1.78
C ASP A 120 0.47 -10.83 1.16
N LEU A 121 0.89 -11.43 0.05
CA LEU A 121 2.14 -11.18 -0.66
C LEU A 121 1.97 -10.56 -2.06
N ASP A 122 0.76 -10.46 -2.62
CA ASP A 122 0.53 -9.84 -3.95
C ASP A 122 -0.03 -8.40 -3.80
N PRO A 123 0.76 -7.33 -4.00
CA PRO A 123 0.32 -5.93 -3.88
C PRO A 123 -0.70 -5.46 -4.94
N THR A 124 -1.20 -6.37 -5.79
CA THR A 124 -2.18 -6.09 -6.84
C THR A 124 -3.60 -6.05 -6.25
N PRO A 125 -4.32 -4.91 -6.29
CA PRO A 125 -5.58 -4.76 -5.57
C PRO A 125 -6.64 -5.82 -5.90
N GLY A 126 -7.15 -6.51 -4.87
CA GLY A 126 -8.10 -7.62 -5.01
C GLY A 126 -7.52 -8.95 -5.52
N ALA A 127 -6.21 -9.05 -5.75
CA ALA A 127 -5.50 -10.32 -5.85
C ALA A 127 -4.83 -10.64 -4.51
N PHE A 128 -4.51 -11.91 -4.30
CA PHE A 128 -3.90 -12.41 -3.07
C PHE A 128 -2.84 -13.46 -3.39
N GLU A 129 -1.75 -13.46 -2.63
CA GLU A 129 -0.77 -14.55 -2.61
C GLU A 129 -0.37 -14.92 -1.17
N LEU A 130 -0.36 -16.21 -0.86
CA LEU A 130 -0.09 -16.73 0.49
C LEU A 130 0.83 -17.95 0.40
N ALA A 131 1.90 -17.96 1.21
CA ALA A 131 2.88 -19.06 1.28
C ALA A 131 2.95 -19.74 2.67
N THR A 132 2.39 -19.11 3.71
CA THR A 132 2.45 -19.62 5.09
C THR A 132 1.17 -19.25 5.84
N LEU A 133 0.53 -20.24 6.46
CA LEU A 133 -0.56 -20.00 7.41
C LEU A 133 0.01 -19.67 8.80
N VAL A 134 -0.57 -18.67 9.46
CA VAL A 134 -0.29 -18.29 10.84
C VAL A 134 -1.63 -18.26 11.57
N ASP A 135 -1.79 -18.99 12.68
CA ASP A 135 -3.09 -19.05 13.35
C ASP A 135 -3.47 -17.72 14.00
N ALA A 136 -4.69 -17.24 13.71
CA ALA A 136 -5.17 -15.95 14.19
C ALA A 136 -5.45 -15.90 15.70
N ALA A 137 -5.62 -17.04 16.37
CA ALA A 137 -5.74 -17.13 17.83
C ALA A 137 -4.42 -17.52 18.51
N LEU A 138 -3.54 -18.26 17.83
CA LEU A 138 -2.26 -18.74 18.36
C LEU A 138 -1.10 -18.49 17.37
N PRO A 139 -0.56 -17.26 17.23
CA PRO A 139 0.44 -16.93 16.20
C PRO A 139 1.79 -17.68 16.24
N ALA A 140 2.03 -18.51 17.25
CA ALA A 140 3.16 -19.45 17.31
C ALA A 140 2.88 -20.78 16.59
N LEU A 141 1.66 -21.01 16.12
CA LEU A 141 1.23 -22.15 15.32
C LEU A 141 1.20 -21.73 13.84
N THR A 142 2.18 -22.22 13.09
CA THR A 142 2.40 -21.84 11.69
C THR A 142 2.59 -23.07 10.80
N HIS A 143 2.18 -22.98 9.53
CA HIS A 143 2.36 -24.03 8.53
C HIS A 143 2.78 -23.43 7.18
N GLU A 144 3.95 -23.85 6.67
CA GLU A 144 4.40 -23.54 5.32
C GLU A 144 3.63 -24.39 4.31
N LEU A 145 3.07 -23.76 3.27
CA LEU A 145 2.21 -24.46 2.32
C LEU A 145 3.02 -25.40 1.41
N ALA A 146 2.45 -26.58 1.15
CA ALA A 146 2.98 -27.57 0.22
C ALA A 146 2.04 -27.76 -0.99
N ALA A 147 2.62 -28.05 -2.16
CA ALA A 147 1.83 -28.36 -3.35
C ALA A 147 0.90 -29.57 -3.10
N GLY A 148 -0.40 -29.40 -3.33
CA GLY A 148 -1.43 -30.39 -3.01
C GLY A 148 -2.10 -30.22 -1.63
N ASP A 149 -1.64 -29.29 -0.77
CA ASP A 149 -2.42 -28.88 0.41
C ASP A 149 -3.79 -28.36 -0.04
N THR A 150 -4.86 -28.78 0.64
CA THR A 150 -6.21 -28.23 0.42
C THR A 150 -6.51 -27.18 1.46
N LEU A 151 -6.95 -26.00 1.04
CA LEU A 151 -7.26 -24.85 1.89
C LEU A 151 -8.73 -24.49 1.77
N ARG A 152 -9.32 -24.01 2.87
CA ARG A 152 -10.64 -23.40 2.88
C ARG A 152 -10.52 -21.89 2.95
N ILE A 153 -11.15 -21.18 2.01
CA ILE A 153 -11.12 -19.72 1.93
C ILE A 153 -12.55 -19.18 1.98
N ARG A 154 -12.78 -18.11 2.75
CA ARG A 154 -14.05 -17.36 2.76
C ARG A 154 -13.86 -15.89 3.12
N VAL A 155 -14.72 -15.01 2.61
CA VAL A 155 -14.69 -13.56 2.89
C VAL A 155 -15.08 -13.30 4.35
N THR A 156 -14.22 -12.68 5.15
CA THR A 156 -14.57 -12.20 6.51
C THR A 156 -14.95 -10.73 6.56
N ALA A 157 -14.45 -9.89 5.64
CA ALA A 157 -14.86 -8.50 5.53
C ALA A 157 -14.71 -7.94 4.10
N THR A 158 -15.37 -6.82 3.87
CA THR A 158 -15.31 -5.99 2.66
C THR A 158 -15.26 -4.51 3.06
N ALA A 159 -15.03 -3.61 2.11
CA ALA A 159 -15.20 -2.16 2.33
C ALA A 159 -16.61 -1.74 2.81
N ALA A 160 -17.63 -2.62 2.71
CA ALA A 160 -18.99 -2.38 3.19
C ALA A 160 -19.28 -2.93 4.61
N GLY A 161 -18.40 -3.76 5.18
CA GLY A 161 -18.61 -4.37 6.51
C GLY A 161 -18.08 -5.80 6.64
N GLU A 162 -18.33 -6.42 7.80
CA GLU A 162 -18.01 -7.82 8.10
C GLU A 162 -19.02 -8.79 7.46
N HIS A 163 -18.54 -9.95 6.99
CA HIS A 163 -19.35 -11.00 6.34
C HIS A 163 -19.11 -12.40 6.97
N PRO A 164 -19.31 -12.58 8.29
CA PRO A 164 -18.94 -13.81 9.00
C PRO A 164 -19.73 -15.07 8.59
N GLU A 165 -20.82 -14.92 7.83
CA GLU A 165 -21.69 -15.99 7.33
C GLU A 165 -21.32 -16.46 5.91
N SER A 166 -20.24 -15.96 5.31
CA SER A 166 -19.85 -16.34 3.95
C SER A 166 -19.46 -17.82 3.81
N VAL A 167 -19.74 -18.39 2.63
CA VAL A 167 -19.55 -19.81 2.33
C VAL A 167 -18.08 -20.12 2.07
N TRP A 168 -17.56 -21.16 2.73
CA TRP A 168 -16.22 -21.70 2.49
C TRP A 168 -16.08 -22.31 1.09
N GLN A 169 -14.98 -21.99 0.41
CA GLN A 169 -14.58 -22.57 -0.87
C GLN A 169 -13.29 -23.38 -0.69
N ASP A 170 -13.25 -24.59 -1.24
CA ASP A 170 -12.07 -25.47 -1.21
C ASP A 170 -11.13 -25.11 -2.37
N VAL A 171 -9.88 -24.76 -2.07
CA VAL A 171 -8.82 -24.36 -3.01
C VAL A 171 -7.56 -25.17 -2.76
N ALA A 172 -7.02 -25.84 -3.78
CA ALA A 172 -5.75 -26.54 -3.68
C ALA A 172 -4.56 -25.60 -3.89
N VAL A 173 -3.47 -25.80 -3.14
CA VAL A 173 -2.17 -25.18 -3.41
C VAL A 173 -1.61 -25.80 -4.70
N PRO A 174 -1.36 -25.00 -5.76
CA PRO A 174 -1.00 -25.51 -7.08
C PRO A 174 0.37 -26.20 -7.10
N ALA A 175 0.55 -27.11 -8.05
CA ALA A 175 1.81 -27.82 -8.29
C ALA A 175 2.75 -27.06 -9.24
N SER A 176 2.26 -26.00 -9.91
CA SER A 176 3.06 -25.11 -10.74
C SER A 176 2.45 -23.70 -10.84
N THR A 177 3.26 -22.71 -11.18
CA THR A 177 2.83 -21.30 -11.36
C THR A 177 1.93 -21.06 -12.58
N ASP A 178 1.77 -22.07 -13.44
CA ASP A 178 1.01 -21.98 -14.70
C ASP A 178 -0.45 -22.44 -14.54
N GLU A 179 -0.86 -22.90 -13.35
CA GLU A 179 -2.25 -23.26 -13.06
C GLU A 179 -3.15 -22.02 -12.89
N ALA A 180 -4.42 -22.14 -13.25
CA ALA A 180 -5.34 -21.01 -13.32
C ALA A 180 -5.69 -20.46 -11.92
N VAL A 181 -5.48 -19.16 -11.72
CA VAL A 181 -5.76 -18.48 -10.44
C VAL A 181 -7.28 -18.49 -10.16
N PRO A 182 -7.74 -19.11 -9.06
CA PRO A 182 -9.16 -19.14 -8.70
C PRO A 182 -9.73 -17.75 -8.40
N GLN A 183 -11.01 -17.57 -8.75
CA GLN A 183 -11.77 -16.36 -8.47
C GLN A 183 -12.80 -16.64 -7.37
N ILE A 184 -12.74 -15.89 -6.29
CA ILE A 184 -13.68 -15.97 -5.17
C ILE A 184 -14.66 -14.80 -5.29
N VAL A 185 -15.92 -15.11 -5.54
CA VAL A 185 -16.98 -14.09 -5.64
C VAL A 185 -17.26 -13.53 -4.25
N VAL A 186 -17.12 -12.21 -4.12
CA VAL A 186 -17.46 -11.42 -2.95
C VAL A 186 -18.97 -11.16 -2.99
N PRO A 187 -19.73 -11.54 -1.94
CA PRO A 187 -21.15 -11.26 -1.89
C PRO A 187 -21.38 -9.75 -1.84
N VAL A 188 -22.24 -9.24 -2.73
CA VAL A 188 -22.70 -7.84 -2.68
C VAL A 188 -23.43 -7.63 -1.35
N ALA A 189 -23.13 -6.54 -0.64
CA ALA A 189 -23.88 -6.20 0.56
C ALA A 189 -25.34 -5.92 0.20
N ASP A 190 -26.28 -6.57 0.87
CA ASP A 190 -27.70 -6.25 0.77
C ASP A 190 -27.88 -4.74 1.02
N PRO A 191 -28.62 -4.01 0.15
CA PRO A 191 -28.82 -2.59 0.33
C PRO A 191 -29.53 -2.34 1.66
N ALA A 192 -28.86 -1.60 2.56
CA ALA A 192 -29.35 -1.34 3.90
C ALA A 192 -30.80 -0.77 3.82
N PRO A 193 -31.76 -1.33 4.59
CA PRO A 193 -33.16 -0.96 4.46
C PRO A 193 -33.34 0.54 4.72
N GLU A 194 -34.03 1.23 3.80
CA GLU A 194 -34.18 2.69 3.84
C GLU A 194 -34.73 3.16 5.18
N VAL A 195 -33.90 3.84 5.96
CA VAL A 195 -34.34 4.55 7.17
C VAL A 195 -35.09 5.80 6.71
N PRO A 196 -36.41 5.92 6.99
CA PRO A 196 -37.17 7.10 6.57
C PRO A 196 -36.62 8.36 7.26
N PRO A 197 -36.53 9.50 6.55
CA PRO A 197 -35.85 10.68 7.04
C PRO A 197 -36.51 11.24 8.30
N THR A 198 -35.73 11.44 9.35
CA THR A 198 -36.19 12.09 10.58
C THR A 198 -36.36 13.59 10.35
N GLU A 199 -37.61 14.06 10.42
CA GLU A 199 -37.97 15.47 10.26
C GLU A 199 -37.26 16.34 11.31
N THR A 200 -36.31 17.16 10.84
CA THR A 200 -35.52 18.07 11.69
C THR A 200 -36.05 19.49 11.48
N ALA A 201 -36.46 20.15 12.57
CA ALA A 201 -37.10 21.46 12.50
C ALA A 201 -36.18 22.54 11.88
N PRO A 202 -36.74 23.48 11.09
CA PRO A 202 -35.96 24.56 10.47
C PRO A 202 -35.46 25.58 11.52
N PRO A 203 -34.29 26.21 11.31
CA PRO A 203 -33.75 27.22 12.22
C PRO A 203 -34.53 28.53 12.16
N GLU A 204 -34.61 29.21 13.30
CA GLU A 204 -35.28 30.50 13.48
C GLU A 204 -34.52 31.64 12.79
N ALA A 205 -35.23 32.47 12.01
CA ALA A 205 -34.64 33.59 11.27
C ALA A 205 -34.68 34.90 12.10
N PRO A 206 -33.68 35.78 11.98
CA PRO A 206 -33.58 36.97 12.82
C PRO A 206 -34.64 38.04 12.49
N VAL A 207 -35.17 38.66 13.54
CA VAL A 207 -36.14 39.77 13.45
C VAL A 207 -35.46 41.06 12.98
N ILE A 208 -36.13 41.80 12.10
CA ILE A 208 -35.84 43.21 11.77
C ILE A 208 -37.15 43.99 11.88
N ASP A 209 -37.17 45.03 12.71
CA ASP A 209 -38.28 45.98 12.82
C ASP A 209 -38.18 47.09 11.76
N ASP A 210 -39.29 47.40 11.08
CA ASP A 210 -39.75 48.77 10.82
C ASP A 210 -41.23 48.77 10.32
N PRO A 211 -41.96 49.92 10.35
CA PRO A 211 -43.42 49.92 10.54
C PRO A 211 -44.23 50.35 9.26
N PRO A 212 -45.51 50.79 9.33
CA PRO A 212 -46.59 49.86 9.07
C PRO A 212 -47.59 50.26 7.95
N ALA A 213 -48.13 49.22 7.31
CA ALA A 213 -49.47 49.10 6.74
C ALA A 213 -49.99 50.13 5.71
N THR A 214 -50.41 49.60 4.55
CA THR A 214 -51.82 49.71 4.12
C THR A 214 -52.20 48.51 3.25
N GLU A 215 -53.39 47.95 3.48
CA GLU A 215 -53.94 46.76 2.80
C GLU A 215 -55.23 47.14 2.03
N PRO A 216 -55.74 46.33 1.08
CA PRO A 216 -56.73 45.32 1.50
C PRO A 216 -56.83 44.00 0.67
N THR A 217 -56.89 42.88 1.37
CA THR A 217 -57.74 41.67 1.17
C THR A 217 -58.14 41.17 -0.24
N THR A 218 -57.93 39.87 -0.50
CA THR A 218 -59.04 38.87 -0.63
C THR A 218 -58.53 37.42 -0.68
N THR A 219 -59.37 36.45 -0.30
CA THR A 219 -59.00 35.05 0.01
C THR A 219 -59.73 34.03 -0.88
N PRO A 220 -59.10 32.90 -1.22
CA PRO A 220 -59.81 31.61 -1.36
C PRO A 220 -59.20 30.48 -0.49
N ALA A 221 -59.98 29.43 -0.26
CA ALA A 221 -59.68 28.30 0.64
C ALA A 221 -59.26 27.01 -0.13
N PRO A 222 -58.72 25.96 0.54
CA PRO A 222 -57.83 24.97 -0.10
C PRO A 222 -58.48 23.65 -0.57
N ARG A 223 -57.67 22.81 -1.24
CA ARG A 223 -57.96 21.40 -1.59
C ARG A 223 -56.87 20.47 -1.01
N PRO A 224 -57.22 19.32 -0.38
CA PRO A 224 -56.24 18.41 0.23
C PRO A 224 -55.57 17.43 -0.77
N ALA A 225 -54.53 16.75 -0.28
CA ALA A 225 -53.61 15.88 -1.02
C ALA A 225 -54.09 14.41 -1.19
N PRO A 226 -53.50 13.63 -2.12
CA PRO A 226 -53.79 12.20 -2.30
C PRO A 226 -53.03 11.30 -1.31
N SER A 227 -53.49 10.05 -1.16
CA SER A 227 -52.81 8.98 -0.42
C SER A 227 -52.64 7.73 -1.30
N ALA A 228 -51.70 6.85 -0.94
CA ALA A 228 -51.23 5.73 -1.77
C ALA A 228 -52.12 4.48 -1.74
N ALA A 229 -51.87 3.56 -2.67
CA ALA A 229 -52.55 2.27 -2.78
C ALA A 229 -51.58 1.08 -2.53
N PRO A 230 -51.98 0.03 -1.80
CA PRO A 230 -51.30 -1.27 -1.76
C PRO A 230 -51.85 -2.25 -2.83
N LYS A 231 -51.22 -3.42 -2.93
CA LYS A 231 -51.38 -4.42 -4.00
C LYS A 231 -52.21 -5.64 -3.54
N ALA A 232 -52.92 -6.28 -4.49
CA ALA A 232 -53.25 -7.72 -4.65
C ALA A 232 -53.30 -8.68 -3.42
N ALA A 233 -54.20 -9.66 -3.32
CA ALA A 233 -55.26 -10.17 -4.21
C ALA A 233 -56.24 -11.11 -3.44
N THR A 234 -57.39 -11.44 -4.04
CA THR A 234 -57.95 -12.82 -4.24
C THR A 234 -59.31 -12.74 -4.95
N ASP A 235 -59.72 -13.83 -5.60
CA ASP A 235 -61.02 -14.06 -6.26
C ASP A 235 -62.20 -14.04 -5.24
N ASP A 236 -63.49 -14.06 -5.62
CA ASP A 236 -64.13 -14.58 -6.84
C ASP A 236 -65.51 -13.93 -7.14
N ALA A 237 -66.02 -14.21 -8.34
CA ALA A 237 -67.41 -14.19 -8.80
C ALA A 237 -68.15 -12.87 -9.11
N SER A 238 -68.65 -12.82 -10.35
CA SER A 238 -69.95 -12.25 -10.77
C SER A 238 -70.09 -10.71 -10.98
N ALA A 239 -69.46 -10.22 -12.04
CA ALA A 239 -70.12 -9.27 -12.95
C ALA A 239 -69.95 -9.76 -14.40
N THR A 240 -71.02 -9.74 -15.21
CA THR A 240 -71.04 -10.31 -16.56
C THR A 240 -70.34 -9.43 -17.59
N SER A 241 -69.74 -10.05 -18.60
CA SER A 241 -69.13 -9.37 -19.74
C SER A 241 -70.17 -8.68 -20.62
N ASP A 242 -70.25 -7.35 -20.57
CA ASP A 242 -70.79 -6.57 -21.68
C ASP A 242 -69.78 -6.58 -22.83
N ALA A 243 -70.00 -7.49 -23.77
CA ALA A 243 -69.22 -7.58 -25.00
C ALA A 243 -69.60 -6.42 -25.92
N VAL A 244 -68.87 -5.30 -25.85
CA VAL A 244 -68.90 -4.30 -26.92
C VAL A 244 -68.34 -4.98 -28.18
N THR A 245 -69.24 -5.22 -29.12
CA THR A 245 -68.94 -5.81 -30.44
C THR A 245 -67.87 -5.00 -31.18
N PRO A 246 -67.07 -5.63 -32.07
CA PRO A 246 -66.16 -4.87 -32.93
C PRO A 246 -66.94 -3.81 -33.70
N PHE A 247 -66.48 -2.55 -33.63
CA PHE A 247 -67.09 -1.45 -34.37
C PHE A 247 -67.08 -1.77 -35.87
N SER A 248 -68.24 -1.69 -36.50
CA SER A 248 -68.39 -1.94 -37.94
C SER A 248 -67.98 -0.71 -38.74
N LEU A 249 -67.17 -0.92 -39.79
CA LEU A 249 -66.85 0.08 -40.80
C LEU A 249 -68.12 0.76 -41.35
N GLY A 250 -68.26 2.06 -41.09
CA GLY A 250 -69.38 2.88 -41.54
C GLY A 250 -69.25 4.32 -41.01
N PRO A 251 -69.41 5.36 -41.87
CA PRO A 251 -69.16 6.74 -41.48
C PRO A 251 -70.38 7.39 -40.81
N ASP A 252 -70.19 7.95 -39.60
CA ASP A 252 -71.28 8.49 -38.76
C ASP A 252 -71.45 10.03 -38.84
N GLY A 253 -70.86 10.68 -39.86
CA GLY A 253 -71.08 12.09 -40.21
C GLY A 253 -72.54 12.55 -40.01
N PRO A 254 -72.82 13.43 -39.02
CA PRO A 254 -74.11 13.46 -38.35
C PRO A 254 -75.26 13.94 -39.23
N GLY A 255 -76.24 13.05 -39.45
CA GLY A 255 -77.49 13.33 -40.16
C GLY A 255 -77.45 13.09 -41.67
N VAL A 256 -76.38 12.53 -42.22
CA VAL A 256 -76.27 12.29 -43.66
C VAL A 256 -76.95 10.99 -44.10
N THR A 257 -78.08 11.14 -44.79
CA THR A 257 -78.82 10.00 -45.36
C THR A 257 -78.20 9.51 -46.67
N ALA A 258 -78.22 8.19 -46.91
CA ALA A 258 -77.79 7.59 -48.17
C ALA A 258 -78.67 8.03 -49.38
N PRO A 259 -78.19 7.96 -50.64
CA PRO A 259 -76.87 7.51 -51.08
C PRO A 259 -75.77 8.56 -50.91
N TYR A 260 -74.57 8.10 -50.56
CA TYR A 260 -73.31 8.86 -50.46
C TYR A 260 -72.11 7.95 -50.77
N VAL A 261 -70.93 8.52 -50.97
CA VAL A 261 -69.65 7.78 -50.97
C VAL A 261 -68.83 8.12 -49.74
N TYR A 262 -67.94 7.22 -49.35
CA TYR A 262 -66.92 7.47 -48.33
C TYR A 262 -65.59 6.80 -48.66
N TRP A 263 -64.54 7.18 -47.93
CA TRP A 263 -63.22 6.55 -47.91
C TRP A 263 -62.42 7.05 -46.70
N THR A 264 -61.25 6.46 -46.45
CA THR A 264 -60.32 6.90 -45.41
C THR A 264 -58.95 7.22 -45.97
N ALA A 265 -58.23 8.15 -45.33
CA ALA A 265 -56.80 8.33 -45.49
C ALA A 265 -56.11 7.66 -44.29
N VAL A 266 -55.24 6.69 -44.55
CA VAL A 266 -54.54 5.91 -43.53
C VAL A 266 -53.03 5.95 -43.70
N ASP A 267 -52.27 5.53 -42.69
CA ASP A 267 -50.84 5.27 -42.78
C ASP A 267 -50.53 3.83 -43.25
N GLY A 268 -49.28 3.38 -43.08
CA GLY A 268 -48.85 2.03 -43.46
C GLY A 268 -49.35 0.92 -42.54
N ASP A 269 -49.75 1.25 -41.30
CA ASP A 269 -50.26 0.31 -40.30
C ASP A 269 -51.81 0.31 -40.26
N GLY A 270 -52.44 1.24 -40.99
CA GLY A 270 -53.90 1.34 -41.16
C GLY A 270 -54.56 2.36 -40.23
N ALA A 271 -53.80 3.15 -39.48
CA ALA A 271 -54.33 4.21 -38.63
C ALA A 271 -54.71 5.44 -39.47
N LEU A 272 -55.78 6.15 -39.08
CA LEU A 272 -56.28 7.34 -39.80
C LEU A 272 -55.26 8.50 -39.76
N VAL A 273 -55.09 9.19 -40.88
CA VAL A 273 -54.13 10.31 -41.02
C VAL A 273 -54.83 11.58 -41.53
N PRO A 274 -54.93 12.63 -40.69
CA PRO A 274 -55.72 13.81 -41.00
C PRO A 274 -55.01 14.83 -41.91
N GLY A 275 -55.81 15.61 -42.64
CA GLY A 275 -55.37 16.70 -43.50
C GLY A 275 -55.02 16.27 -44.93
N ALA A 276 -55.45 15.08 -45.36
CA ALA A 276 -55.33 14.67 -46.76
C ALA A 276 -56.25 15.53 -47.66
N THR A 277 -55.94 15.63 -48.96
CA THR A 277 -56.82 16.31 -49.92
C THR A 277 -56.98 15.50 -51.18
N PHE A 278 -58.22 15.35 -51.62
CA PHE A 278 -58.65 14.51 -52.74
C PHE A 278 -59.34 15.35 -53.81
N THR A 279 -59.45 14.81 -55.02
CA THR A 279 -60.45 15.23 -55.99
C THR A 279 -61.46 14.10 -56.20
N ILE A 280 -62.74 14.45 -56.16
CA ILE A 280 -63.84 13.59 -56.58
C ILE A 280 -64.38 14.07 -57.93
N GLU A 281 -64.61 13.13 -58.83
CA GLU A 281 -65.07 13.37 -60.19
C GLU A 281 -66.33 12.59 -60.49
N GLY A 282 -67.36 13.26 -60.99
CA GLY A 282 -68.60 12.61 -61.41
C GLY A 282 -69.80 13.55 -61.56
N PRO A 283 -70.96 13.01 -62.01
CA PRO A 283 -71.09 11.68 -62.62
C PRO A 283 -70.32 11.59 -63.96
N ARG A 284 -69.89 10.39 -64.35
CA ARG A 284 -69.22 10.15 -65.65
C ARG A 284 -70.22 10.21 -66.81
N THR A 285 -69.84 10.88 -67.91
CA THR A 285 -70.70 11.03 -69.12
C THR A 285 -70.19 10.29 -70.34
N SER A 286 -68.92 9.88 -70.39
CA SER A 286 -68.39 9.06 -71.48
C SER A 286 -67.22 8.18 -71.04
N ALA A 287 -66.65 7.42 -71.99
CA ALA A 287 -65.44 6.64 -71.76
C ALA A 287 -64.25 7.48 -71.24
N ILE A 288 -64.22 8.80 -71.48
CA ILE A 288 -63.13 9.70 -71.07
C ILE A 288 -63.59 11.00 -70.38
N SER A 289 -64.89 11.25 -70.24
CA SER A 289 -65.43 12.53 -69.73
C SER A 289 -66.20 12.38 -68.42
N TRP A 290 -66.03 13.37 -67.54
CA TRP A 290 -66.66 13.51 -66.23
C TRP A 290 -67.41 14.86 -66.18
N THR A 291 -68.58 14.90 -65.55
CA THR A 291 -69.44 16.11 -65.54
C THR A 291 -68.87 17.24 -64.70
N ARG A 292 -68.14 16.89 -63.64
CA ARG A 292 -67.64 17.81 -62.61
C ARG A 292 -66.45 17.18 -61.90
N THR A 293 -65.46 18.00 -61.57
CA THR A 293 -64.32 17.69 -60.70
C THR A 293 -64.39 18.63 -59.50
N VAL A 294 -64.24 18.12 -58.28
CA VAL A 294 -64.32 18.91 -57.05
C VAL A 294 -63.25 18.48 -56.06
N THR A 295 -62.56 19.44 -55.45
CA THR A 295 -61.63 19.20 -54.36
C THR A 295 -62.39 18.86 -53.07
N VAL A 296 -61.93 17.82 -52.36
CA VAL A 296 -62.40 17.42 -51.03
C VAL A 296 -61.22 17.55 -50.09
N THR A 297 -61.32 18.49 -49.16
CA THR A 297 -60.37 18.67 -48.05
C THR A 297 -61.01 18.11 -46.80
N ASP A 298 -60.21 17.36 -46.04
CA ASP A 298 -60.53 16.72 -44.76
C ASP A 298 -61.24 17.68 -43.80
N CYS A 299 -62.33 17.22 -43.17
CA CYS A 299 -63.02 17.95 -42.13
C CYS A 299 -62.66 17.42 -40.73
N VAL A 300 -61.47 17.74 -40.25
CA VAL A 300 -60.93 17.33 -38.93
C VAL A 300 -61.71 17.81 -37.68
N SER A 301 -62.88 18.46 -37.84
CA SER A 301 -63.76 18.88 -36.74
C SER A 301 -65.10 19.45 -37.24
N ALA A 302 -66.21 19.12 -36.58
CA ALA A 302 -67.51 19.75 -36.83
C ALA A 302 -67.52 21.27 -36.49
N PRO A 303 -68.30 22.11 -37.22
CA PRO A 303 -69.22 21.76 -38.29
C PRO A 303 -68.56 21.79 -39.69
N CYS A 304 -68.74 20.71 -40.46
CA CYS A 304 -68.17 20.58 -41.79
C CYS A 304 -68.83 21.50 -42.82
N THR A 305 -68.08 22.51 -43.27
CA THR A 305 -68.54 23.49 -44.27
C THR A 305 -68.17 23.11 -45.72
N GLY A 306 -67.23 22.18 -45.90
CA GLY A 306 -66.64 21.79 -47.19
C GLY A 306 -67.51 20.86 -48.03
N ILE A 307 -66.87 20.05 -48.89
CA ILE A 307 -67.52 18.94 -49.61
C ILE A 307 -67.71 17.73 -48.69
N ASP A 308 -66.74 17.52 -47.82
CA ASP A 308 -66.74 16.52 -46.77
C ASP A 308 -67.82 16.77 -45.71
N ARG A 309 -68.32 15.70 -45.10
CA ARG A 309 -69.39 15.70 -44.10
C ARG A 309 -69.01 15.02 -42.80
N ASP A 310 -67.95 14.23 -42.82
CA ASP A 310 -67.47 13.55 -41.62
C ASP A 310 -66.60 14.49 -40.79
N PRO A 311 -66.85 14.64 -39.47
CA PRO A 311 -66.00 15.45 -38.60
C PRO A 311 -64.78 14.69 -38.06
N ASP A 312 -64.69 13.38 -38.32
CA ASP A 312 -63.68 12.50 -37.73
C ASP A 312 -62.37 12.50 -38.56
N PRO A 313 -61.21 12.89 -37.99
CA PRO A 313 -60.05 13.30 -38.77
C PRO A 313 -59.42 12.17 -39.61
N GLY A 314 -59.35 12.36 -40.93
CA GLY A 314 -58.84 11.36 -41.88
C GLY A 314 -59.91 10.44 -42.47
N GLU A 315 -61.16 10.52 -42.03
CA GLU A 315 -62.32 9.91 -42.71
C GLU A 315 -62.98 10.94 -43.63
N PHE A 316 -63.57 10.47 -44.74
CA PHE A 316 -64.15 11.34 -45.77
C PHE A 316 -65.53 10.84 -46.17
N GLN A 317 -66.56 11.68 -46.05
CA GLN A 317 -67.94 11.32 -46.38
C GLN A 317 -68.56 12.37 -47.33
N VAL A 318 -68.84 11.97 -48.58
CA VAL A 318 -69.34 12.90 -49.62
C VAL A 318 -70.73 12.53 -50.10
N LYS A 319 -71.70 13.36 -49.69
CA LYS A 319 -73.12 13.28 -50.11
C LYS A 319 -73.44 14.10 -51.36
N PHE A 320 -72.82 15.27 -51.51
CA PHE A 320 -73.12 16.25 -52.54
C PHE A 320 -71.82 16.81 -53.13
N LEU A 321 -71.77 17.01 -54.45
CA LEU A 321 -70.63 17.63 -55.15
C LEU A 321 -70.64 19.18 -55.06
N THR A 322 -71.24 19.71 -53.99
CA THR A 322 -71.32 21.13 -53.62
C THR A 322 -71.10 21.30 -52.12
N PRO A 323 -70.54 22.44 -51.65
CA PRO A 323 -70.27 22.65 -50.23
C PRO A 323 -71.53 22.56 -49.35
N ALA A 324 -71.35 22.32 -48.05
CA ALA A 324 -72.45 22.16 -47.09
C ALA A 324 -73.42 23.35 -47.09
N THR A 325 -72.90 24.54 -47.40
CA THR A 325 -73.63 25.80 -47.52
C THR A 325 -74.61 25.87 -48.71
N ASN A 326 -74.57 24.92 -49.65
CA ASN A 326 -75.56 24.81 -50.74
C ASN A 326 -75.75 23.33 -51.19
N PRO A 327 -76.58 22.54 -50.49
CA PRO A 327 -76.56 21.09 -50.60
C PRO A 327 -77.42 20.47 -51.71
N THR A 328 -78.33 21.19 -52.37
CA THR A 328 -79.44 20.53 -53.10
C THR A 328 -79.20 20.15 -54.56
N ALA A 329 -78.11 20.61 -55.20
CA ALA A 329 -78.00 20.62 -56.66
C ALA A 329 -77.31 19.42 -57.32
N ASN A 330 -76.41 18.71 -56.63
CA ASN A 330 -75.58 17.65 -57.24
C ASN A 330 -75.33 16.48 -56.27
N GLY A 331 -76.36 15.68 -55.99
CA GLY A 331 -76.23 14.49 -55.14
C GLY A 331 -75.42 13.36 -55.76
N VAL A 332 -74.75 12.59 -54.90
CA VAL A 332 -74.26 11.25 -55.27
C VAL A 332 -75.47 10.36 -55.60
N THR A 333 -75.36 9.54 -56.65
CA THR A 333 -76.44 8.66 -57.12
C THR A 333 -75.92 7.26 -57.44
N THR A 334 -76.69 6.24 -57.06
CA THR A 334 -76.28 4.82 -57.14
C THR A 334 -76.10 4.32 -58.57
N SER A 335 -76.75 4.97 -59.54
CA SER A 335 -76.66 4.70 -60.97
C SER A 335 -75.49 5.41 -61.68
N SER A 336 -74.77 6.28 -60.97
CA SER A 336 -73.68 7.07 -61.54
C SER A 336 -72.31 6.46 -61.27
N ARG A 337 -71.34 6.84 -62.10
CA ARG A 337 -69.92 6.53 -61.90
C ARG A 337 -69.19 7.73 -61.33
N TYR A 338 -68.34 7.47 -60.35
CA TYR A 338 -67.44 8.45 -59.75
C TYR A 338 -66.00 7.93 -59.77
N ARG A 339 -65.04 8.85 -59.61
CA ARG A 339 -63.62 8.56 -59.39
C ARG A 339 -63.12 9.44 -58.26
N VAL A 340 -62.35 8.87 -57.34
CA VAL A 340 -61.63 9.61 -56.29
C VAL A 340 -60.14 9.44 -56.56
N THR A 341 -59.39 10.54 -56.45
CA THR A 341 -57.93 10.55 -56.59
C THR A 341 -57.37 11.41 -55.47
N GLN A 342 -56.37 10.92 -54.73
CA GLN A 342 -55.66 11.79 -53.80
C GLN A 342 -54.82 12.81 -54.58
N THR A 343 -54.74 14.05 -54.08
CA THR A 343 -54.03 15.16 -54.74
C THR A 343 -53.03 15.88 -53.84
N ALA A 344 -53.17 15.76 -52.51
CA ALA A 344 -52.10 16.03 -51.56
C ALA A 344 -52.12 15.01 -50.40
N ALA A 345 -50.92 14.70 -49.91
CA ALA A 345 -50.75 13.99 -48.65
C ALA A 345 -50.95 14.92 -47.44
N PRO A 346 -51.29 14.37 -46.27
CA PRO A 346 -51.12 15.02 -44.98
C PRO A 346 -49.72 15.63 -44.78
N THR A 347 -49.63 16.63 -43.90
CA THR A 347 -48.33 17.22 -43.54
C THR A 347 -47.44 16.18 -42.86
N GLY A 348 -46.23 15.97 -43.37
CA GLY A 348 -45.33 14.93 -42.89
C GLY A 348 -45.50 13.56 -43.56
N TYR A 349 -46.33 13.45 -44.59
CA TYR A 349 -46.56 12.22 -45.35
C TYR A 349 -46.29 12.38 -46.85
N THR A 350 -46.12 11.25 -47.53
CA THR A 350 -46.16 11.09 -48.98
C THR A 350 -47.26 10.11 -49.36
N PHE A 351 -47.74 10.17 -50.61
CA PHE A 351 -48.79 9.30 -51.12
C PHE A 351 -48.44 8.82 -52.53
N ASN A 352 -49.00 7.68 -52.93
CA ASN A 352 -48.99 7.27 -54.33
C ASN A 352 -50.33 7.66 -54.97
N SER A 353 -50.30 8.44 -56.06
CA SER A 353 -51.47 9.05 -56.70
C SER A 353 -52.29 8.05 -57.53
N THR A 354 -52.85 7.04 -56.86
CA THR A 354 -53.80 6.08 -57.46
C THR A 354 -55.22 6.64 -57.44
N ALA A 355 -56.01 6.33 -58.49
CA ALA A 355 -57.36 6.85 -58.66
C ALA A 355 -58.41 5.72 -58.65
N ASN A 356 -59.10 5.52 -57.53
CA ASN A 356 -60.11 4.46 -57.42
C ASN A 356 -61.39 4.90 -58.15
N THR A 357 -61.96 4.01 -58.97
CA THR A 357 -63.04 4.33 -59.92
C THR A 357 -64.17 3.32 -59.85
N ILE A 358 -65.42 3.79 -59.84
CA ILE A 358 -66.59 2.97 -59.50
C ILE A 358 -67.68 2.95 -60.60
N PRO A 359 -68.44 1.85 -60.76
CA PRO A 359 -68.04 0.49 -60.35
C PRO A 359 -66.76 0.07 -61.10
N GLY A 360 -66.03 -0.93 -60.58
CA GLY A 360 -64.66 -1.24 -61.01
C GLY A 360 -64.49 -1.68 -62.47
N SER A 361 -65.52 -2.25 -63.11
CA SER A 361 -65.50 -2.65 -64.52
C SER A 361 -66.89 -2.61 -65.16
N GLY A 362 -66.95 -2.58 -66.50
CA GLY A 362 -68.18 -2.45 -67.28
C GLY A 362 -68.71 -1.01 -67.42
N ASN A 363 -69.81 -0.86 -68.19
CA ASN A 363 -70.51 0.42 -68.42
C ASN A 363 -71.90 0.50 -67.77
N THR A 364 -72.35 -0.56 -67.10
CA THR A 364 -73.65 -0.65 -66.43
C THR A 364 -73.60 0.05 -65.08
N GLY A 365 -74.05 1.30 -65.05
CA GLY A 365 -74.15 2.12 -63.83
C GLY A 365 -75.29 1.67 -62.91
N ASN A 366 -75.01 0.71 -62.03
CA ASN A 366 -75.63 0.59 -60.72
C ASN A 366 -74.68 -0.19 -59.80
N TRP A 367 -74.23 0.41 -58.70
CA TRP A 367 -73.32 -0.25 -57.74
C TRP A 367 -74.04 -1.20 -56.75
N GLY A 368 -75.36 -1.36 -56.86
CA GLY A 368 -76.19 -2.27 -56.04
C GLY A 368 -76.52 -1.76 -54.63
N GLY A 369 -75.58 -1.09 -53.95
CA GLY A 369 -75.77 -0.55 -52.60
C GLY A 369 -76.50 0.80 -52.54
N THR A 370 -76.77 1.27 -51.32
CA THR A 370 -77.13 2.66 -51.06
C THR A 370 -75.88 3.52 -50.84
N THR A 371 -74.84 3.00 -50.19
CA THR A 371 -73.55 3.66 -49.95
C THR A 371 -72.41 2.88 -50.62
N TYR A 372 -71.21 3.47 -50.68
CA TYR A 372 -70.02 2.81 -51.22
C TYR A 372 -68.73 3.36 -50.60
N ASP A 373 -67.79 2.47 -50.30
CA ASP A 373 -66.44 2.74 -49.80
C ASP A 373 -65.42 2.65 -50.96
N PHE A 374 -64.64 3.71 -51.21
CA PHE A 374 -63.50 3.61 -52.15
C PHE A 374 -62.28 2.90 -51.57
N GLY A 375 -62.33 2.49 -50.30
CA GLY A 375 -61.24 1.87 -49.56
C GLY A 375 -60.25 2.88 -49.00
N ALA A 376 -59.33 2.37 -48.18
CA ALA A 376 -58.31 3.17 -47.51
C ALA A 376 -57.19 3.61 -48.48
N TYR A 377 -56.84 4.90 -48.46
CA TYR A 377 -55.72 5.47 -49.19
C TYR A 377 -54.49 5.55 -48.29
N VAL A 378 -53.49 4.71 -48.57
CA VAL A 378 -52.26 4.57 -47.78
C VAL A 378 -51.30 5.73 -48.05
N ASN A 379 -50.92 6.42 -46.97
CA ASN A 379 -49.97 7.52 -46.91
C ASN A 379 -48.70 7.05 -46.20
N THR A 380 -47.57 7.07 -46.90
CA THR A 380 -46.27 6.71 -46.32
C THR A 380 -45.69 7.91 -45.58
N LYS A 381 -45.57 7.79 -44.25
CA LYS A 381 -44.94 8.78 -43.37
C LYS A 381 -43.52 9.13 -43.84
N ILE A 382 -43.17 10.42 -43.83
CA ILE A 382 -41.82 10.90 -44.14
C ILE A 382 -40.99 10.79 -42.86
N GLU A 383 -40.16 9.76 -42.77
CA GLU A 383 -39.19 9.68 -41.67
C GLU A 383 -38.12 10.79 -41.81
N PRO A 384 -37.80 11.53 -40.74
CA PRO A 384 -36.80 12.59 -40.80
C PRO A 384 -35.40 12.04 -41.10
N GLY A 385 -34.51 12.93 -41.56
CA GLY A 385 -33.08 12.62 -41.60
C GLY A 385 -32.47 12.95 -40.24
N LYS A 386 -31.87 11.98 -39.55
CA LYS A 386 -31.37 12.16 -38.18
C LYS A 386 -29.89 12.54 -38.19
N ILE A 387 -29.54 13.64 -37.54
CA ILE A 387 -28.15 14.08 -37.33
C ILE A 387 -27.86 13.91 -35.85
N VAL A 388 -26.92 13.01 -35.51
CA VAL A 388 -26.59 12.62 -34.14
C VAL A 388 -25.18 13.08 -33.81
N VAL A 389 -25.05 13.95 -32.81
CA VAL A 389 -23.76 14.39 -32.28
C VAL A 389 -23.49 13.66 -30.98
N LYS A 390 -22.35 12.96 -30.92
CA LYS A 390 -21.85 12.34 -29.69
C LYS A 390 -21.21 13.40 -28.80
N THR A 391 -21.55 13.44 -27.53
CA THR A 391 -21.05 14.41 -26.53
C THR A 391 -20.38 13.66 -25.38
N GLY A 392 -19.23 14.16 -24.92
CA GLY A 392 -18.39 13.44 -23.94
C GLY A 392 -17.71 14.30 -22.89
N GLY A 393 -17.41 13.69 -21.75
CA GLY A 393 -16.91 14.33 -20.54
C GLY A 393 -15.48 13.97 -20.15
N ASP A 394 -15.29 12.79 -19.56
CA ASP A 394 -14.07 12.38 -18.85
C ASP A 394 -13.38 11.20 -19.54
N ARG A 395 -12.05 11.17 -19.56
CA ARG A 395 -11.24 10.04 -20.05
C ARG A 395 -11.53 8.77 -19.25
N THR A 396 -11.73 7.65 -19.95
CA THR A 396 -11.80 6.30 -19.35
C THR A 396 -10.77 5.37 -19.98
N GLY A 397 -9.96 4.71 -19.16
CA GLY A 397 -8.90 3.81 -19.63
C GLY A 397 -7.90 4.50 -20.58
N ALA A 398 -7.47 3.78 -21.61
CA ALA A 398 -6.45 4.25 -22.55
C ALA A 398 -6.94 5.30 -23.58
N SER A 399 -8.22 5.25 -23.96
CA SER A 399 -8.79 6.05 -25.06
C SER A 399 -10.30 6.29 -24.98
N GLY A 400 -11.01 5.69 -24.01
CA GLY A 400 -12.45 5.88 -23.83
C GLY A 400 -12.80 7.27 -23.31
N VAL A 401 -14.09 7.64 -23.39
CA VAL A 401 -14.64 8.89 -22.89
C VAL A 401 -16.03 8.62 -22.30
N THR A 402 -16.38 9.20 -21.15
CA THR A 402 -17.75 9.11 -20.58
C THR A 402 -18.77 9.83 -21.46
N ASN A 403 -19.97 9.26 -21.59
CA ASN A 403 -21.12 9.94 -22.19
C ASN A 403 -21.49 11.17 -21.34
N LEU A 404 -21.88 12.28 -21.97
CA LEU A 404 -22.31 13.48 -21.25
C LEU A 404 -23.68 13.99 -21.71
N ALA A 405 -24.67 13.87 -20.82
CA ALA A 405 -26.04 14.37 -20.98
C ALA A 405 -26.15 15.89 -20.78
N GLY A 406 -27.23 16.50 -21.27
CA GLY A 406 -27.56 17.92 -21.03
C GLY A 406 -26.79 18.94 -21.88
N VAL A 407 -25.92 18.50 -22.79
CA VAL A 407 -25.21 19.37 -23.73
C VAL A 407 -26.20 19.85 -24.80
N THR A 408 -26.38 21.17 -24.92
CA THR A 408 -27.34 21.75 -25.87
C THR A 408 -26.65 22.27 -27.13
N LEU A 409 -26.96 21.66 -28.26
CA LEU A 409 -26.41 21.99 -29.58
C LEU A 409 -27.50 22.53 -30.51
N LEU A 410 -27.06 23.30 -31.51
CA LEU A 410 -27.91 23.91 -32.54
C LEU A 410 -27.38 23.56 -33.94
N LEU A 411 -28.30 23.46 -34.91
CA LEU A 411 -27.98 23.53 -36.33
C LEU A 411 -28.12 24.99 -36.80
N ASN A 412 -27.09 25.51 -37.47
CA ASN A 412 -27.12 26.82 -38.15
C ASN A 412 -26.97 26.67 -39.67
N GLY A 413 -27.53 27.63 -40.40
CA GLY A 413 -27.28 27.79 -41.83
C GLY A 413 -25.89 28.36 -42.14
N GLY A 414 -25.56 28.46 -43.43
CA GLY A 414 -24.39 29.20 -43.93
C GLY A 414 -23.49 28.42 -44.91
N SER A 415 -22.96 29.13 -45.90
CA SER A 415 -22.23 28.54 -47.03
C SER A 415 -20.75 28.24 -46.72
N GLY A 416 -20.07 29.10 -45.96
CA GLY A 416 -18.65 28.97 -45.58
C GLY A 416 -18.40 28.96 -44.06
N SER A 417 -19.33 29.44 -43.25
CA SER A 417 -19.32 29.46 -41.79
C SER A 417 -20.75 29.42 -41.25
N PRO A 418 -20.99 29.10 -39.96
CA PRO A 418 -22.31 29.29 -39.34
C PRO A 418 -22.73 30.76 -39.40
N ASN A 419 -23.97 31.02 -39.84
CA ASN A 419 -24.52 32.38 -39.97
C ASN A 419 -25.30 32.88 -38.73
N GLY A 420 -25.35 32.09 -37.65
CA GLY A 420 -26.10 32.40 -36.43
C GLY A 420 -27.62 32.22 -36.53
N VAL A 421 -28.14 31.74 -37.68
CA VAL A 421 -29.58 31.55 -37.93
C VAL A 421 -29.89 30.06 -38.03
N ARG A 422 -30.83 29.60 -37.20
CA ARG A 422 -31.35 28.22 -37.26
C ARG A 422 -32.20 28.01 -38.52
N PRO A 423 -32.06 26.87 -39.22
CA PRO A 423 -32.82 26.56 -40.43
C PRO A 423 -34.31 26.23 -40.17
N ASP A 424 -34.72 26.07 -38.92
CA ASP A 424 -36.14 25.95 -38.53
C ASP A 424 -36.85 27.30 -38.33
N GLY A 425 -36.13 28.42 -38.46
CA GLY A 425 -36.67 29.77 -38.28
C GLY A 425 -36.90 30.18 -36.83
N VAL A 426 -36.57 29.32 -35.85
CA VAL A 426 -36.76 29.58 -34.42
C VAL A 426 -35.54 30.33 -33.86
N SER A 427 -35.78 31.30 -32.97
CA SER A 427 -34.70 32.09 -32.35
C SER A 427 -34.20 31.49 -31.04
N GLY A 428 -32.88 31.60 -30.80
CA GLY A 428 -32.24 31.28 -29.52
C GLY A 428 -32.59 29.89 -28.97
N ALA A 429 -33.12 29.86 -27.75
CA ALA A 429 -33.48 28.65 -27.02
C ALA A 429 -34.90 28.12 -27.30
N GLY A 430 -35.64 28.68 -28.27
CA GLY A 430 -36.98 28.20 -28.62
C GLY A 430 -37.00 26.75 -29.10
N ALA A 431 -38.06 26.02 -28.78
CA ALA A 431 -38.25 24.63 -29.23
C ALA A 431 -38.38 24.56 -30.77
N GLY A 432 -37.68 23.61 -31.39
CA GLY A 432 -37.69 23.39 -32.84
C GLY A 432 -36.62 22.38 -33.24
N TRP A 433 -36.74 21.78 -34.42
CA TRP A 433 -35.91 20.63 -34.85
C TRP A 433 -34.42 20.96 -35.04
N ALA A 434 -34.04 22.24 -35.10
CA ALA A 434 -32.65 22.69 -35.16
C ALA A 434 -32.00 22.87 -33.78
N LEU A 435 -32.63 22.41 -32.69
CA LEU A 435 -32.08 22.36 -31.33
C LEU A 435 -32.16 20.91 -30.82
N CYS A 436 -31.07 20.41 -30.23
CA CYS A 436 -31.07 19.16 -29.46
C CYS A 436 -30.42 19.37 -28.09
N VAL A 437 -30.73 18.46 -27.17
CA VAL A 437 -30.04 18.28 -25.88
C VAL A 437 -29.56 16.84 -25.84
N SER A 438 -28.33 16.57 -25.41
CA SER A 438 -27.83 15.20 -25.30
C SER A 438 -28.52 14.40 -24.20
N ASP A 439 -28.81 13.13 -24.50
CA ASP A 439 -29.42 12.18 -23.57
C ASP A 439 -28.38 11.49 -22.65
N ALA A 440 -28.81 10.50 -21.86
CA ALA A 440 -27.93 9.69 -21.01
C ALA A 440 -26.86 8.91 -21.81
N ASN A 441 -27.10 8.62 -23.09
CA ASN A 441 -26.12 8.04 -23.99
C ASN A 441 -25.14 9.08 -24.57
N GLY A 442 -25.29 10.37 -24.24
CA GLY A 442 -24.51 11.45 -24.83
C GLY A 442 -24.81 11.64 -26.32
N GLU A 443 -26.04 11.35 -26.77
CA GLU A 443 -26.46 11.51 -28.16
C GLU A 443 -27.40 12.72 -28.28
N CYS A 444 -26.89 13.81 -28.83
CA CYS A 444 -27.68 14.99 -29.19
C CYS A 444 -28.23 14.79 -30.61
N THR A 445 -29.52 14.45 -30.72
CA THR A 445 -30.16 14.10 -31.99
C THR A 445 -31.04 15.23 -32.53
N PHE A 446 -30.76 15.69 -33.75
CA PHE A 446 -31.65 16.54 -34.53
C PHE A 446 -32.44 15.69 -35.53
N GLU A 447 -33.77 15.79 -35.51
CA GLU A 447 -34.66 15.11 -36.46
C GLU A 447 -35.08 16.07 -37.58
N VAL A 448 -34.32 16.10 -38.67
CA VAL A 448 -34.53 17.06 -39.76
C VAL A 448 -35.70 16.61 -40.66
N PRO A 449 -36.81 17.38 -40.73
CA PRO A 449 -37.94 17.06 -41.60
C PRO A 449 -37.63 17.39 -43.06
N ASN A 450 -38.47 16.96 -44.00
CA ASN A 450 -38.40 17.33 -45.42
C ASN A 450 -37.08 16.90 -46.13
N THR A 451 -36.58 15.71 -45.84
CA THR A 451 -35.32 15.14 -46.38
C THR A 451 -35.54 14.04 -47.45
N GLN A 452 -36.80 13.79 -47.82
CA GLN A 452 -37.22 12.91 -48.92
C GLN A 452 -36.95 13.52 -50.30
N SER A 453 -37.23 12.79 -51.39
CA SER A 453 -37.07 13.33 -52.74
C SER A 453 -37.95 14.57 -52.96
N GLY A 454 -37.37 15.67 -53.45
CA GLY A 454 -38.03 16.97 -53.58
C GLY A 454 -38.24 17.76 -52.28
N GLY A 455 -37.89 17.21 -51.11
CA GLY A 455 -38.01 17.89 -49.82
C GLY A 455 -36.98 19.02 -49.63
N ALA A 456 -37.39 20.09 -48.94
CA ALA A 456 -36.61 21.32 -48.79
C ALA A 456 -35.25 21.16 -48.05
N ASN A 457 -35.09 20.15 -47.20
CA ASN A 457 -33.86 19.85 -46.47
C ASN A 457 -33.07 18.67 -47.08
N ARG A 458 -33.51 18.11 -48.20
CA ARG A 458 -32.81 17.01 -48.89
C ARG A 458 -31.41 17.47 -49.32
N ASP A 459 -30.37 16.79 -48.84
CA ASP A 459 -28.96 17.17 -49.04
C ASP A 459 -28.57 18.57 -48.51
N ALA A 460 -29.38 19.15 -47.62
CA ALA A 460 -29.04 20.38 -46.94
C ALA A 460 -27.83 20.18 -46.00
N ARG A 461 -26.94 21.16 -45.96
CA ARG A 461 -25.75 21.16 -45.11
C ARG A 461 -25.86 22.22 -44.03
N PHE A 462 -25.69 21.79 -42.79
CA PHE A 462 -25.80 22.63 -41.60
C PHE A 462 -24.46 22.70 -40.87
N TRP A 463 -24.34 23.68 -39.98
CA TRP A 463 -23.24 23.80 -39.03
C TRP A 463 -23.75 23.42 -37.64
N VAL A 464 -23.17 22.38 -37.06
CA VAL A 464 -23.34 22.07 -35.64
C VAL A 464 -22.55 23.10 -34.84
N VAL A 465 -23.25 23.84 -33.99
CA VAL A 465 -22.67 24.77 -33.02
C VAL A 465 -23.24 24.49 -31.63
N GLN A 466 -22.56 24.93 -30.58
CA GLN A 466 -23.09 24.88 -29.22
C GLN A 466 -23.74 26.21 -28.82
N ARG A 467 -24.81 26.16 -28.01
CA ARG A 467 -25.40 27.36 -27.40
C ARG A 467 -24.41 27.95 -26.36
N THR A 468 -24.39 29.26 -26.15
CA THR A 468 -23.44 29.90 -25.21
C THR A 468 -23.55 29.35 -23.78
N ASP A 469 -24.79 29.07 -23.37
CA ASP A 469 -25.22 28.42 -22.13
C ASP A 469 -25.54 26.92 -22.35
N GLY A 470 -25.02 26.32 -23.42
CA GLY A 470 -25.29 24.93 -23.83
C GLY A 470 -24.42 23.88 -23.16
N ALA A 471 -23.82 24.19 -22.01
CA ALA A 471 -23.12 23.25 -21.15
C ALA A 471 -24.01 22.84 -19.97
N PRO A 472 -24.06 21.55 -19.58
CA PRO A 472 -24.77 21.12 -18.38
C PRO A 472 -24.10 21.67 -17.10
N THR A 473 -24.86 21.72 -16.00
CA THR A 473 -24.35 22.14 -14.68
C THR A 473 -23.09 21.38 -14.29
N GLY A 474 -22.05 22.11 -13.86
CA GLY A 474 -20.72 21.54 -13.57
C GLY A 474 -19.75 21.52 -14.76
N TRP A 475 -20.14 22.06 -15.91
CA TRP A 475 -19.33 22.11 -17.13
C TRP A 475 -19.36 23.50 -17.79
N PHE A 476 -18.39 23.79 -18.66
CA PHE A 476 -18.35 25.00 -19.48
C PHE A 476 -17.96 24.70 -20.93
N THR A 477 -18.26 25.66 -21.82
CA THR A 477 -18.04 25.57 -23.27
C THR A 477 -16.66 26.11 -23.68
N ASN A 478 -16.13 25.60 -24.81
CA ASN A 478 -14.98 26.17 -25.51
C ASN A 478 -15.41 26.59 -26.92
N PRO A 479 -15.90 27.83 -27.13
CA PRO A 479 -16.37 28.28 -28.45
C PRO A 479 -15.27 28.29 -29.54
N SER A 480 -14.00 28.28 -29.12
CA SER A 480 -12.81 28.23 -29.96
C SER A 480 -11.63 27.68 -29.18
N LEU A 481 -10.71 27.00 -29.85
CA LEU A 481 -9.44 26.47 -29.31
C LEU A 481 -8.25 26.99 -30.14
N SER A 482 -7.04 26.94 -29.57
CA SER A 482 -5.80 27.33 -30.27
C SER A 482 -5.27 26.17 -31.11
N THR A 483 -4.90 26.47 -32.35
CA THR A 483 -4.51 25.49 -33.38
C THR A 483 -3.41 26.05 -34.29
N GLY A 484 -2.82 25.20 -35.12
CA GLY A 484 -1.67 25.51 -35.98
C GLY A 484 -0.33 25.30 -35.27
N SER A 485 0.76 25.62 -35.98
CA SER A 485 2.15 25.44 -35.55
C SER A 485 2.87 26.76 -35.19
N SER A 486 2.23 27.91 -35.34
CA SER A 486 2.84 29.21 -35.03
C SER A 486 2.85 29.55 -33.53
N ASP A 487 3.83 30.34 -33.09
CA ASP A 487 3.98 30.77 -31.69
C ASP A 487 2.72 31.48 -31.14
N ALA A 488 2.08 32.30 -31.98
CA ALA A 488 0.86 33.01 -31.62
C ALA A 488 -0.40 32.12 -31.60
N GLY A 489 -0.37 30.95 -32.25
CA GLY A 489 -1.53 30.08 -32.46
C GLY A 489 -2.64 30.74 -33.32
N THR A 490 -3.63 29.94 -33.71
CA THR A 490 -4.83 30.38 -34.44
C THR A 490 -6.08 29.95 -33.68
N ALA A 491 -6.97 30.90 -33.37
CA ALA A 491 -8.27 30.60 -32.76
C ALA A 491 -9.20 29.95 -33.80
N THR A 492 -9.27 28.61 -33.78
CA THR A 492 -10.21 27.83 -34.59
C THR A 492 -11.51 27.67 -33.80
N ALA A 493 -12.62 28.12 -34.39
CA ALA A 493 -13.92 28.04 -33.75
C ALA A 493 -14.42 26.57 -33.68
N TYR A 494 -14.96 26.17 -32.52
CA TYR A 494 -15.40 24.80 -32.27
C TYR A 494 -16.80 24.57 -32.86
N ASN A 495 -16.84 24.33 -34.16
CA ASN A 495 -18.05 24.02 -34.93
C ASN A 495 -17.73 23.14 -36.14
N PHE A 496 -18.71 22.31 -36.54
CA PHE A 496 -18.51 21.29 -37.55
C PHE A 496 -19.64 21.28 -38.58
N ARG A 497 -19.28 21.18 -39.86
CA ARG A 497 -20.26 21.15 -40.95
C ARG A 497 -20.68 19.72 -41.25
N THR A 498 -21.99 19.50 -41.41
CA THR A 498 -22.54 18.18 -41.78
C THR A 498 -22.12 17.77 -43.20
N GLY A 499 -22.23 16.47 -43.50
CA GLY A 499 -21.92 15.89 -44.81
C GLY A 499 -22.76 16.44 -45.96
N THR A 500 -22.45 16.03 -47.19
CA THR A 500 -23.15 16.45 -48.43
C THR A 500 -24.43 15.65 -48.74
N LEU A 501 -24.79 14.70 -47.88
CA LEU A 501 -25.95 13.84 -48.02
C LEU A 501 -26.83 14.00 -46.78
N LEU A 502 -28.13 14.24 -47.00
CA LEU A 502 -29.14 14.21 -45.94
C LEU A 502 -30.43 13.63 -46.51
N ARG A 503 -30.81 12.45 -46.02
CA ARG A 503 -31.87 11.59 -46.57
C ARG A 503 -32.91 11.25 -45.50
N SER A 504 -34.16 11.13 -45.93
CA SER A 504 -35.25 10.58 -45.12
C SER A 504 -34.91 9.18 -44.60
N GLY A 505 -35.18 8.92 -43.33
CA GLY A 505 -34.89 7.65 -42.63
C GLY A 505 -33.42 7.35 -42.35
N ALA A 506 -32.47 8.16 -42.86
CA ALA A 506 -31.05 7.92 -42.66
C ALA A 506 -30.51 8.61 -41.39
N VAL A 507 -29.53 7.96 -40.75
CA VAL A 507 -28.85 8.47 -39.55
C VAL A 507 -27.40 8.84 -39.90
N TYR A 508 -26.99 10.05 -39.53
CA TYR A 508 -25.65 10.58 -39.72
C TYR A 508 -25.02 10.89 -38.36
N ARG A 509 -23.86 10.30 -38.06
CA ARG A 509 -23.20 10.37 -36.75
C ARG A 509 -21.93 11.21 -36.79
N SER A 510 -21.68 12.02 -35.76
CA SER A 510 -20.45 12.83 -35.62
C SER A 510 -19.19 11.98 -35.47
N THR A 511 -19.32 10.69 -35.16
CA THR A 511 -18.24 9.71 -35.06
C THR A 511 -17.94 8.97 -36.37
N ALA A 512 -18.60 9.33 -37.48
CA ALA A 512 -18.42 8.62 -38.77
C ALA A 512 -18.71 9.42 -40.05
N ASN A 513 -19.67 10.35 -40.05
CA ASN A 513 -20.21 10.95 -41.30
C ASN A 513 -19.92 12.46 -41.44
N PHE A 514 -19.55 13.11 -40.34
CA PHE A 514 -19.10 14.50 -40.23
C PHE A 514 -18.33 14.62 -38.91
N MET A 515 -17.58 15.71 -38.68
CA MET A 515 -16.73 15.93 -37.49
C MET A 515 -15.54 14.96 -37.34
N TYR A 516 -15.77 13.65 -37.30
CA TYR A 516 -14.72 12.63 -37.28
C TYR A 516 -13.78 12.75 -38.50
N ALA A 517 -12.55 13.16 -38.25
CA ALA A 517 -11.50 13.33 -39.27
C ALA A 517 -10.08 13.25 -38.66
N PRO A 518 -9.73 12.19 -37.90
CA PRO A 518 -8.47 12.11 -37.15
C PRO A 518 -7.23 12.17 -38.04
N ASP A 519 -7.34 11.71 -39.30
CA ASP A 519 -6.24 11.67 -40.27
C ASP A 519 -6.09 12.97 -41.09
N SER A 520 -6.99 13.97 -40.93
CA SER A 520 -6.87 15.24 -41.66
C SER A 520 -5.77 16.12 -41.07
N THR A 521 -4.96 16.75 -41.91
CA THR A 521 -4.00 17.79 -41.49
C THR A 521 -4.67 19.15 -41.23
N ASP A 522 -5.97 19.29 -41.46
CA ASP A 522 -6.73 20.51 -41.18
C ASP A 522 -6.74 20.84 -39.67
N ALA A 523 -6.72 22.14 -39.35
CA ALA A 523 -6.79 22.62 -37.96
C ALA A 523 -8.06 22.14 -37.21
N ASN A 524 -9.15 21.83 -37.94
CA ASN A 524 -10.41 21.34 -37.38
C ASN A 524 -10.56 19.80 -37.39
N ALA A 525 -9.48 19.03 -37.59
CA ALA A 525 -9.48 17.58 -37.37
C ALA A 525 -9.96 17.26 -35.93
N SER A 526 -10.93 16.35 -35.80
CA SER A 526 -11.61 16.02 -34.54
C SER A 526 -11.84 14.51 -34.40
N GLY A 527 -11.91 14.05 -33.15
CA GLY A 527 -12.24 12.68 -32.77
C GLY A 527 -13.73 12.34 -32.88
N GLY A 528 -14.58 13.27 -33.31
CA GLY A 528 -16.02 13.02 -33.52
C GLY A 528 -16.90 13.05 -32.26
N ILE A 529 -16.30 13.34 -31.10
CA ILE A 529 -16.98 13.51 -29.81
C ILE A 529 -16.87 14.98 -29.40
N TRP A 530 -18.00 15.64 -29.18
CA TRP A 530 -18.04 17.03 -28.72
C TRP A 530 -17.51 17.14 -27.29
N ALA A 531 -16.34 17.79 -27.15
CA ALA A 531 -15.62 17.88 -25.88
C ALA A 531 -16.13 19.03 -25.01
N GLN A 532 -16.64 18.70 -23.82
CA GLN A 532 -16.97 19.67 -22.77
C GLN A 532 -15.82 19.79 -21.76
N SER A 533 -15.57 20.97 -21.20
CA SER A 533 -14.65 21.10 -20.07
C SER A 533 -15.43 21.03 -18.75
N ARG A 534 -15.05 20.11 -17.85
CA ARG A 534 -15.55 20.03 -16.48
C ARG A 534 -15.11 21.29 -15.73
N ASN A 535 -15.99 21.87 -14.92
CA ASN A 535 -15.66 23.01 -14.06
C ASN A 535 -14.47 22.63 -13.15
N ASN A 536 -13.57 23.58 -12.95
CA ASN A 536 -12.43 23.39 -12.08
C ASN A 536 -12.90 23.30 -10.61
N PRO A 537 -12.51 22.27 -9.84
CA PRO A 537 -12.83 22.18 -8.41
C PRO A 537 -12.45 23.46 -7.64
N ALA A 538 -13.18 23.73 -6.56
CA ALA A 538 -12.93 24.91 -5.72
C ALA A 538 -11.49 24.89 -5.15
N THR A 539 -10.95 26.07 -4.83
CA THR A 539 -9.62 26.15 -4.20
C THR A 539 -9.63 25.40 -2.87
N PRO A 540 -8.72 24.43 -2.66
CA PRO A 540 -8.53 23.72 -1.39
C PRO A 540 -8.32 24.70 -0.22
N GLN A 541 -8.86 24.36 0.94
CA GLN A 541 -8.77 25.21 2.16
C GLN A 541 -8.08 24.44 3.28
N SER A 542 -6.84 24.05 3.01
CA SER A 542 -5.95 23.26 3.86
C SER A 542 -4.63 23.99 4.04
N CYS A 543 -3.99 23.84 5.20
CA CYS A 543 -2.82 24.62 5.62
C CYS A 543 -1.50 23.91 5.29
N GLY A 544 -1.45 23.43 4.06
CA GLY A 544 -0.63 22.35 3.55
C GLY A 544 -1.45 21.65 2.47
N ILE A 545 -0.88 21.40 1.29
CA ILE A 545 -1.59 20.85 0.14
C ILE A 545 -0.81 19.70 -0.52
N ASP A 546 -1.55 18.76 -1.09
CA ASP A 546 -1.02 17.66 -1.90
C ASP A 546 -0.99 18.04 -3.39
N VAL A 547 0.21 18.24 -3.94
CA VAL A 547 0.39 18.83 -5.27
C VAL A 547 0.99 17.86 -6.27
N ALA A 548 0.26 17.60 -7.37
CA ALA A 548 0.83 16.99 -8.57
C ALA A 548 1.49 18.04 -9.46
N LEU A 549 2.82 18.05 -9.50
CA LEU A 549 3.57 18.89 -10.43
C LEU A 549 3.72 18.17 -11.77
N VAL A 550 3.07 18.68 -12.82
CA VAL A 550 2.99 18.04 -14.15
C VAL A 550 3.78 18.89 -15.16
N LEU A 551 4.94 18.39 -15.58
CA LEU A 551 5.89 19.12 -16.41
C LEU A 551 5.83 18.69 -17.88
N ASP A 552 5.55 19.65 -18.76
CA ASP A 552 5.80 19.52 -20.19
C ASP A 552 7.32 19.52 -20.43
N LEU A 553 7.81 18.51 -21.14
CA LEU A 553 9.19 18.34 -21.57
C LEU A 553 9.25 17.96 -23.06
N SER A 554 8.29 18.44 -23.84
CA SER A 554 8.33 18.43 -25.31
C SER A 554 9.53 19.21 -25.87
N GLY A 555 9.78 19.09 -27.17
CA GLY A 555 10.80 19.89 -27.86
C GLY A 555 10.48 21.38 -27.93
N SER A 556 9.20 21.77 -27.96
CA SER A 556 8.77 23.17 -28.11
C SER A 556 8.99 24.00 -26.84
N VAL A 557 9.01 23.38 -25.66
CA VAL A 557 9.47 24.04 -24.42
C VAL A 557 11.00 24.16 -24.32
N GLY A 558 11.77 23.72 -25.31
CA GLY A 558 13.24 23.59 -25.24
C GLY A 558 13.98 24.87 -24.85
N ASP A 559 13.76 25.97 -25.57
CA ASP A 559 14.35 27.28 -25.23
C ASP A 559 13.83 27.85 -23.89
N SER A 560 12.73 27.30 -23.38
CA SER A 560 12.11 27.66 -22.10
C SER A 560 12.43 26.68 -20.96
N ILE A 561 13.22 25.62 -21.16
CA ILE A 561 13.43 24.58 -20.15
C ILE A 561 14.07 25.12 -18.86
N GLY A 562 14.95 26.13 -18.98
CA GLY A 562 15.52 26.84 -17.82
C GLY A 562 14.48 27.66 -17.05
N ALA A 563 13.52 28.26 -17.76
CA ALA A 563 12.42 29.01 -17.16
C ALA A 563 11.40 28.08 -16.47
N LEU A 564 11.06 26.95 -17.12
CA LEU A 564 10.23 25.89 -16.55
C LEU A 564 10.86 25.31 -15.28
N ARG A 565 12.17 24.97 -15.31
CA ARG A 565 12.87 24.48 -14.12
C ARG A 565 12.96 25.53 -13.01
N SER A 566 13.11 26.81 -13.35
CA SER A 566 13.07 27.91 -12.37
C SER A 566 11.68 28.09 -11.76
N ALA A 567 10.61 27.92 -12.54
CA ALA A 567 9.23 27.93 -12.05
C ALA A 567 8.99 26.76 -11.08
N SER A 568 9.34 25.53 -11.50
CA SER A 568 9.26 24.33 -10.67
C SER A 568 10.02 24.48 -9.36
N ASN A 569 11.26 24.98 -9.39
CA ASN A 569 12.04 25.23 -8.18
C ASN A 569 11.33 26.21 -7.25
N ALA A 570 10.87 27.36 -7.78
CA ALA A 570 10.15 28.36 -7.01
C ALA A 570 8.81 27.86 -6.43
N PHE A 571 8.15 26.91 -7.11
CA PHE A 571 6.94 26.25 -6.61
C PHE A 571 7.25 25.27 -5.47
N VAL A 572 8.31 24.48 -5.56
CA VAL A 572 8.72 23.58 -4.47
C VAL A 572 9.19 24.39 -3.24
N ASP A 573 10.03 25.41 -3.44
CA ASP A 573 10.54 26.26 -2.36
C ASP A 573 9.45 27.15 -1.71
N ALA A 574 8.36 27.43 -2.42
CA ALA A 574 7.18 28.12 -1.88
C ALA A 574 6.40 27.29 -0.84
N LEU A 575 6.54 25.97 -0.84
CA LEU A 575 5.83 25.07 0.09
C LEU A 575 6.63 24.76 1.36
N VAL A 576 7.92 25.10 1.40
CA VAL A 576 8.76 24.94 2.61
C VAL A 576 8.15 25.71 3.79
N GLY A 577 8.02 25.03 4.93
CA GLY A 577 7.39 25.50 6.16
C GLY A 577 5.88 25.26 6.28
N THR A 578 5.28 24.54 5.34
CA THR A 578 3.87 24.11 5.35
C THR A 578 3.73 22.60 5.44
N GLN A 579 2.53 22.10 5.78
CA GLN A 579 2.22 20.66 5.79
C GLN A 579 1.94 20.12 4.36
N SER A 580 2.76 20.51 3.38
CA SER A 580 2.53 20.16 1.96
C SER A 580 3.40 18.98 1.49
N ARG A 581 2.85 18.19 0.57
CA ARG A 581 3.54 17.09 -0.12
C ARG A 581 3.39 17.25 -1.63
N MET A 582 4.30 16.66 -2.39
CA MET A 582 4.32 16.75 -3.84
C MET A 582 4.54 15.40 -4.51
N SER A 583 3.83 15.17 -5.62
CA SER A 583 4.12 14.16 -6.63
C SER A 583 4.63 14.84 -7.91
N LEU A 584 5.28 14.08 -8.79
CA LEU A 584 5.97 14.61 -9.97
C LEU A 584 5.67 13.79 -11.22
N PHE A 585 5.15 14.47 -12.24
CA PHE A 585 4.84 13.90 -13.54
C PHE A 585 5.56 14.67 -14.64
N SER A 586 5.82 13.97 -15.74
CA SER A 586 6.42 14.52 -16.95
C SER A 586 5.66 14.04 -18.18
N PHE A 587 5.60 14.85 -19.24
CA PHE A 587 5.12 14.39 -20.53
C PHE A 587 5.87 15.04 -21.71
N SER A 588 5.81 14.37 -22.85
CA SER A 588 6.28 14.80 -24.17
C SER A 588 5.40 14.06 -25.19
N THR A 589 5.95 13.31 -26.15
CA THR A 589 5.18 12.38 -27.01
C THR A 589 4.37 11.34 -26.19
N GLY A 590 4.82 11.00 -24.98
CA GLY A 590 4.09 10.19 -23.99
C GLY A 590 4.35 10.68 -22.56
N SER A 591 3.90 9.90 -21.56
CA SER A 591 4.22 10.11 -20.14
C SER A 591 4.72 8.79 -19.52
N PRO A 592 5.87 8.73 -18.81
CA PRO A 592 6.83 9.82 -18.59
C PRO A 592 7.39 10.44 -19.88
N ALA A 593 8.01 11.61 -19.78
CA ALA A 593 8.61 12.27 -20.95
C ALA A 593 9.85 11.52 -21.45
N LEU A 594 10.14 11.64 -22.76
CA LEU A 594 11.31 11.03 -23.39
C LEU A 594 12.65 11.57 -22.85
N GLY A 595 12.66 12.78 -22.30
CA GLY A 595 13.81 13.39 -21.61
C GLY A 595 13.76 13.30 -20.08
N ALA A 596 12.83 12.51 -19.51
CA ALA A 596 12.72 12.24 -18.08
C ALA A 596 13.09 10.79 -17.76
N SER A 597 13.50 10.53 -16.51
CA SER A 597 13.83 9.17 -16.05
C SER A 597 12.60 8.34 -15.71
N GLN A 598 11.61 8.95 -15.05
CA GLN A 598 10.36 8.32 -14.60
C GLN A 598 9.37 9.38 -14.10
N ASN A 599 8.12 8.98 -13.83
CA ASN A 599 7.24 9.75 -12.94
C ASN A 599 7.44 9.30 -11.48
N TYR A 600 7.05 10.15 -10.53
CA TYR A 600 7.01 9.87 -9.09
C TYR A 600 5.59 10.19 -8.57
N PRO A 601 4.62 9.26 -8.72
CA PRO A 601 3.22 9.51 -8.34
C PRO A 601 3.03 9.58 -6.82
N ALA A 602 3.90 8.93 -6.04
CA ALA A 602 3.86 8.91 -4.58
C ALA A 602 4.12 10.30 -3.97
N LEU A 603 3.21 10.74 -3.11
CA LEU A 603 3.34 12.01 -2.38
C LEU A 603 4.59 12.01 -1.49
N THR A 604 5.47 12.97 -1.73
CA THR A 604 6.70 13.18 -0.94
C THR A 604 6.61 14.53 -0.25
N SER A 605 6.78 14.59 1.07
CA SER A 605 6.85 15.88 1.80
C SER A 605 7.88 16.83 1.21
N VAL A 606 7.56 18.13 1.24
CA VAL A 606 8.47 19.25 0.92
C VAL A 606 8.51 20.29 2.04
N SER A 607 8.11 19.92 3.26
CA SER A 607 7.98 20.85 4.40
C SER A 607 9.30 21.47 4.85
N THR A 608 10.44 20.82 4.60
CA THR A 608 11.79 21.34 4.90
C THR A 608 12.62 21.58 3.64
N GLN A 609 13.59 22.50 3.72
CA GLN A 609 14.48 22.82 2.60
C GLN A 609 15.23 21.58 2.08
N ALA A 610 15.66 20.68 2.96
CA ALA A 610 16.35 19.45 2.57
C ALA A 610 15.45 18.50 1.75
N GLN A 611 14.16 18.43 2.09
CA GLN A 611 13.17 17.66 1.33
C GLN A 611 12.82 18.33 0.00
N ALA A 612 12.66 19.66 -0.01
CA ALA A 612 12.49 20.46 -1.22
C ALA A 612 13.68 20.27 -2.17
N ASP A 613 14.92 20.30 -1.68
CA ASP A 613 16.13 20.09 -2.47
C ASP A 613 16.21 18.65 -3.01
N ALA A 614 15.86 17.64 -2.21
CA ALA A 614 15.77 16.24 -2.64
C ALA A 614 14.67 16.02 -3.70
N PHE A 615 13.55 16.74 -3.62
CA PHE A 615 12.48 16.70 -4.62
C PHE A 615 12.91 17.40 -5.92
N LYS A 616 13.52 18.60 -5.84
CA LYS A 616 14.09 19.33 -7.00
C LYS A 616 15.17 18.52 -7.71
N ALA A 617 15.95 17.72 -6.98
CA ALA A 617 16.95 16.84 -7.57
C ALA A 617 16.36 15.86 -8.60
N ARG A 618 15.12 15.36 -8.40
CA ARG A 618 14.44 14.39 -9.28
C ARG A 618 14.35 14.85 -10.74
N TYR A 619 14.06 16.13 -10.97
CA TYR A 619 13.95 16.71 -12.33
C TYR A 619 15.13 17.60 -12.74
N SER A 620 16.16 17.72 -11.88
CA SER A 620 17.32 18.60 -12.11
C SER A 620 18.10 18.28 -13.40
N ALA A 621 18.12 17.00 -13.80
CA ALA A 621 18.81 16.50 -14.99
C ALA A 621 17.90 16.28 -16.21
N TRP A 622 16.57 16.45 -16.09
CA TRP A 622 15.62 16.16 -17.16
C TRP A 622 15.71 17.18 -18.31
N THR A 623 15.48 16.71 -19.54
CA THR A 623 15.62 17.47 -20.78
C THR A 623 14.33 17.53 -21.59
N SER A 624 14.26 18.48 -22.51
CA SER A 624 13.17 18.73 -23.44
C SER A 624 13.37 17.97 -24.77
N THR A 625 12.47 17.06 -25.15
CA THR A 625 12.50 16.36 -26.46
C THR A 625 11.16 15.67 -26.79
N GLY A 626 10.90 15.39 -28.06
CA GLY A 626 9.64 14.82 -28.56
C GLY A 626 8.57 15.88 -28.86
N GLY A 627 7.35 15.42 -29.19
CA GLY A 627 6.17 16.30 -29.31
C GLY A 627 5.44 16.47 -27.98
N THR A 628 4.16 16.83 -28.02
CA THR A 628 3.43 17.31 -26.83
C THR A 628 2.10 16.57 -26.65
N ASN A 629 2.00 15.65 -25.68
CA ASN A 629 0.85 14.76 -25.46
C ASN A 629 0.18 15.06 -24.11
N TRP A 630 -0.65 16.10 -24.09
CA TRP A 630 -1.43 16.50 -22.90
C TRP A 630 -2.34 15.38 -22.38
N ASP A 631 -2.95 14.64 -23.30
CA ASP A 631 -3.81 13.50 -22.99
C ASP A 631 -3.08 12.47 -22.10
N ARG A 632 -1.86 12.06 -22.47
CA ARG A 632 -1.08 11.11 -21.66
C ARG A 632 -0.49 11.69 -20.39
N GLY A 633 -0.09 12.97 -20.37
CA GLY A 633 0.38 13.62 -19.15
C GLY A 633 -0.71 13.73 -18.09
N LEU A 634 -1.90 14.19 -18.49
CA LEU A 634 -3.05 14.37 -17.61
C LEU A 634 -3.68 13.03 -17.22
N ALA A 635 -3.79 12.06 -18.14
CA ALA A 635 -4.29 10.72 -17.81
C ALA A 635 -3.39 9.99 -16.81
N ALA A 636 -2.06 10.09 -16.93
CA ALA A 636 -1.14 9.50 -15.96
C ALA A 636 -1.31 10.09 -14.55
N THR A 637 -1.54 11.41 -14.46
CA THR A 637 -1.84 12.09 -13.20
C THR A 637 -3.21 11.70 -12.66
N ALA A 638 -4.24 11.60 -13.52
CA ALA A 638 -5.60 11.18 -13.14
C ALA A 638 -5.68 9.72 -12.66
N SER A 639 -4.89 8.80 -13.22
CA SER A 639 -4.78 7.43 -12.72
C SER A 639 -4.08 7.38 -11.36
N ALA A 640 -3.00 8.15 -11.18
CA ALA A 640 -2.30 8.22 -9.90
C ALA A 640 -3.14 8.88 -8.79
N ALA A 641 -3.98 9.86 -9.14
CA ALA A 641 -4.89 10.54 -8.22
C ALA A 641 -5.92 9.62 -7.53
N GLN A 642 -6.11 8.39 -8.03
CA GLN A 642 -7.00 7.38 -7.44
C GLN A 642 -6.40 6.70 -6.20
N THR A 643 -5.06 6.64 -6.10
CA THR A 643 -4.34 6.06 -4.94
C THR A 643 -3.55 7.11 -4.15
N ASN A 644 -3.22 8.23 -4.79
CA ASN A 644 -2.53 9.38 -4.22
C ASN A 644 -3.38 10.62 -4.49
N PRO A 645 -4.45 10.89 -3.71
CA PRO A 645 -5.32 12.03 -3.97
C PRO A 645 -4.53 13.34 -3.95
N TYR A 646 -4.84 14.23 -4.89
CA TYR A 646 -4.17 15.52 -5.03
C TYR A 646 -5.19 16.65 -4.84
N ASP A 647 -4.87 17.62 -3.98
CA ASP A 647 -5.59 18.89 -3.86
C ASP A 647 -5.49 19.70 -5.15
N VAL A 648 -4.28 19.74 -5.73
CA VAL A 648 -3.94 20.62 -6.86
C VAL A 648 -3.05 19.91 -7.87
N ALA A 649 -3.32 20.06 -9.17
CA ALA A 649 -2.43 19.69 -10.25
C ALA A 649 -1.88 20.95 -10.94
N VAL A 650 -0.57 21.14 -10.88
CA VAL A 650 0.16 22.28 -11.46
C VAL A 650 0.75 21.85 -12.80
N VAL A 651 0.08 22.21 -13.89
CA VAL A 651 0.48 21.86 -15.26
C VAL A 651 1.30 23.00 -15.85
N ILE A 652 2.57 22.75 -16.15
CA ILE A 652 3.47 23.74 -16.78
C ILE A 652 3.72 23.33 -18.23
N THR A 653 3.25 24.12 -19.19
CA THR A 653 3.21 23.78 -20.64
C THR A 653 3.18 25.03 -21.52
N ASP A 654 3.52 24.92 -22.80
CA ASP A 654 3.46 26.05 -23.76
C ASP A 654 2.07 26.26 -24.41
N GLY A 655 1.08 25.45 -24.07
CA GLY A 655 -0.30 25.59 -24.56
C GLY A 655 -0.67 24.74 -25.79
N LYS A 656 0.25 23.92 -26.33
CA LYS A 656 0.08 23.29 -27.66
C LYS A 656 0.31 21.78 -27.66
N PRO A 657 -0.73 20.96 -27.45
CA PRO A 657 -0.61 19.53 -27.68
C PRO A 657 -0.49 19.24 -29.19
N THR A 658 0.43 18.35 -29.57
CA THR A 658 0.71 17.91 -30.95
C THR A 658 0.57 16.38 -31.13
N TYR A 659 0.26 15.67 -30.04
CA TYR A 659 -0.06 14.24 -29.98
C TYR A 659 -1.20 13.96 -28.98
N TYR A 660 -1.89 12.84 -29.16
CA TYR A 660 -2.84 12.26 -28.20
C TYR A 660 -2.73 10.72 -28.19
N GLY A 661 -3.33 10.05 -27.18
CA GLY A 661 -3.43 8.59 -27.10
C GLY A 661 -2.18 7.87 -26.61
N THR A 662 -2.33 6.58 -26.29
CA THR A 662 -1.24 5.68 -25.83
C THR A 662 -0.32 5.21 -26.96
N GLY A 663 -0.89 4.93 -28.14
CA GLY A 663 -0.16 4.96 -29.39
C GLY A 663 -0.18 6.40 -29.91
N PRO A 664 0.89 7.19 -29.71
CA PRO A 664 0.84 8.64 -29.88
C PRO A 664 0.52 9.00 -31.33
N SER A 665 -0.67 9.58 -31.51
CA SER A 665 -1.26 9.93 -32.80
C SER A 665 -1.36 11.45 -32.92
N GLY A 666 -1.00 12.00 -34.07
CA GLY A 666 -0.89 13.46 -34.28
C GLY A 666 0.26 13.82 -35.24
N PRO A 667 0.31 15.07 -35.73
CA PRO A 667 1.36 15.54 -36.65
C PRO A 667 2.70 15.82 -35.94
N GLY A 668 2.71 15.95 -34.61
CA GLY A 668 3.91 16.18 -33.81
C GLY A 668 4.44 17.62 -33.77
N ASP A 669 4.17 18.44 -34.79
CA ASP A 669 4.60 19.85 -34.91
C ASP A 669 3.44 20.89 -34.85
N THR A 670 2.19 20.42 -34.87
CA THR A 670 1.00 21.24 -35.12
C THR A 670 -0.14 20.83 -34.18
N THR A 671 -0.84 21.80 -33.57
CA THR A 671 -2.06 21.52 -32.80
C THR A 671 -3.29 21.59 -33.71
N ARG A 672 -4.13 20.55 -33.71
CA ARG A 672 -5.49 20.57 -34.30
C ARG A 672 -6.51 20.48 -33.14
N LEU A 673 -7.80 20.46 -33.44
CA LEU A 673 -8.81 20.30 -32.38
C LEU A 673 -8.64 18.97 -31.62
N ILE A 674 -8.40 17.86 -32.33
CA ILE A 674 -8.32 16.51 -31.75
C ILE A 674 -7.26 16.34 -30.65
N GLU A 675 -6.08 16.94 -30.78
CA GLU A 675 -5.07 16.92 -29.72
C GLU A 675 -5.57 17.60 -28.43
N THR A 676 -6.32 18.69 -28.60
CA THR A 676 -6.88 19.47 -27.48
C THR A 676 -8.14 18.83 -26.90
N GLU A 677 -9.01 18.23 -27.73
CA GLU A 677 -10.16 17.42 -27.29
C GLU A 677 -9.73 16.31 -26.33
N ASN A 678 -8.68 15.57 -26.70
CA ASN A 678 -8.15 14.48 -25.87
C ASN A 678 -7.47 14.99 -24.59
N GLY A 679 -6.79 16.15 -24.65
CA GLY A 679 -6.31 16.85 -23.46
C GLY A 679 -7.43 17.26 -22.50
N ILE A 680 -8.56 17.76 -23.02
CA ILE A 680 -9.75 18.12 -22.23
C ILE A 680 -10.33 16.89 -21.50
N PHE A 681 -10.56 15.78 -22.21
CA PHE A 681 -11.11 14.55 -21.58
C PHE A 681 -10.25 14.07 -20.40
N SER A 682 -8.91 14.09 -20.54
CA SER A 682 -7.99 13.67 -19.50
C SER A 682 -7.84 14.71 -18.37
N ALA A 683 -7.95 16.01 -18.66
CA ALA A 683 -8.08 17.04 -17.63
C ALA A 683 -9.36 16.88 -16.80
N ASN A 684 -10.45 16.48 -17.43
CA ASN A 684 -11.74 16.29 -16.77
C ASN A 684 -11.74 15.07 -15.85
N ALA A 685 -11.09 13.97 -16.25
CA ALA A 685 -10.85 12.82 -15.38
C ALA A 685 -10.05 13.20 -14.11
N LEU A 686 -9.03 14.06 -14.25
CA LEU A 686 -8.29 14.60 -13.10
C LEU A 686 -9.14 15.53 -12.23
N LYS A 687 -9.97 16.38 -12.82
CA LYS A 687 -10.94 17.21 -12.07
C LYS A 687 -12.05 16.38 -11.42
N ALA A 688 -12.32 15.16 -11.89
CA ALA A 688 -13.30 14.25 -11.31
C ALA A 688 -12.80 13.57 -10.01
N THR A 689 -11.49 13.48 -9.78
CA THR A 689 -10.92 13.06 -8.48
C THR A 689 -10.90 14.19 -7.43
N GLY A 690 -11.57 15.32 -7.70
CA GLY A 690 -11.57 16.51 -6.84
C GLY A 690 -10.37 17.44 -7.05
N THR A 691 -9.36 17.02 -7.80
CA THR A 691 -8.11 17.78 -7.99
C THR A 691 -8.31 19.06 -8.80
N ARG A 692 -7.95 20.21 -8.23
CA ARG A 692 -7.99 21.50 -8.92
C ARG A 692 -6.83 21.62 -9.92
N VAL A 693 -7.12 21.76 -11.21
CA VAL A 693 -6.10 21.87 -12.27
C VAL A 693 -5.74 23.34 -12.49
N LEU A 694 -4.45 23.67 -12.43
CA LEU A 694 -3.91 25.00 -12.69
C LEU A 694 -2.92 24.96 -13.87
N ALA A 695 -3.19 25.74 -14.91
CA ALA A 695 -2.40 25.73 -16.14
C ALA A 695 -1.47 26.96 -16.24
N PHE A 696 -0.16 26.72 -16.24
CA PHE A 696 0.87 27.75 -16.33
C PHE A 696 1.53 27.73 -17.72
N GLY A 697 1.27 28.76 -18.50
CA GLY A 697 1.87 28.97 -19.81
C GLY A 697 3.35 29.33 -19.70
N VAL A 698 4.22 28.51 -20.31
CA VAL A 698 5.65 28.81 -20.53
C VAL A 698 5.93 29.10 -22.01
N GLY A 699 7.08 29.70 -22.32
CA GLY A 699 7.49 29.98 -23.71
C GLY A 699 6.41 30.74 -24.48
N THR A 700 5.93 30.15 -25.58
CA THR A 700 4.86 30.77 -26.39
C THR A 700 3.53 30.88 -25.62
N GLY A 701 3.22 29.92 -24.75
CA GLY A 701 2.02 29.90 -23.91
C GLY A 701 2.00 30.99 -22.83
N ALA A 702 3.16 31.53 -22.46
CA ALA A 702 3.29 32.60 -21.47
C ALA A 702 2.67 33.94 -21.92
N THR A 703 2.24 34.06 -23.19
CA THR A 703 1.52 35.23 -23.73
C THR A 703 0.50 34.83 -24.80
N GLY A 704 -0.35 35.77 -25.21
CA GLY A 704 -1.22 35.65 -26.38
C GLY A 704 -2.61 35.08 -26.10
N ALA A 705 -3.64 35.78 -26.58
CA ALA A 705 -5.04 35.46 -26.34
C ALA A 705 -5.50 34.11 -26.92
N ASN A 706 -4.87 33.64 -28.02
CA ASN A 706 -5.19 32.33 -28.58
C ASN A 706 -4.65 31.21 -27.68
N ASN A 707 -3.42 31.31 -27.18
CA ASN A 707 -2.83 30.29 -26.30
C ASN A 707 -3.62 30.12 -24.98
N ALA A 708 -4.25 31.19 -24.49
CA ALA A 708 -5.20 31.12 -23.36
C ALA A 708 -6.41 30.20 -23.62
N LEU A 709 -6.84 29.99 -24.87
CA LEU A 709 -7.97 29.12 -25.22
C LEU A 709 -7.70 27.64 -24.90
N ASN A 710 -6.44 27.20 -24.99
CA ASN A 710 -6.05 25.84 -24.63
C ASN A 710 -5.76 25.70 -23.14
N LEU A 711 -5.11 26.70 -22.52
CA LEU A 711 -4.86 26.68 -21.07
C LEU A 711 -6.18 26.67 -20.27
N ARG A 712 -7.19 27.45 -20.70
CA ARG A 712 -8.52 27.47 -20.05
C ARG A 712 -9.29 26.17 -20.22
N SER A 713 -9.07 25.39 -21.29
CA SER A 713 -9.91 24.23 -21.60
C SER A 713 -9.56 23.03 -20.71
N ILE A 714 -8.29 22.89 -20.32
CA ILE A 714 -7.86 21.87 -19.34
C ILE A 714 -8.13 22.31 -17.89
N SER A 715 -7.86 23.56 -17.52
CA SER A 715 -8.08 24.07 -16.16
C SER A 715 -9.53 24.54 -15.94
N GLY A 716 -9.79 25.81 -16.20
CA GLY A 716 -11.05 26.52 -16.02
C GLY A 716 -11.06 27.86 -16.73
N PRO A 717 -12.21 28.56 -16.78
CA PRO A 717 -12.41 29.70 -17.65
C PRO A 717 -11.65 30.98 -17.27
N THR A 718 -11.06 31.07 -16.07
CA THR A 718 -10.69 32.35 -15.44
C THR A 718 -9.18 32.59 -15.41
N ALA A 719 -8.73 33.64 -16.09
CA ALA A 719 -7.33 34.09 -16.03
C ALA A 719 -6.96 34.57 -14.61
N GLY A 720 -5.79 34.17 -14.12
CA GLY A 720 -5.31 34.56 -12.79
C GLY A 720 -5.85 33.71 -11.63
N THR A 721 -6.70 32.71 -11.90
CA THR A 721 -7.14 31.73 -10.88
C THR A 721 -7.14 30.29 -11.40
N ASP A 722 -7.53 30.05 -12.66
CA ASP A 722 -7.50 28.73 -13.31
C ASP A 722 -6.26 28.57 -14.21
N TYR A 723 -5.92 29.60 -14.99
CA TYR A 723 -4.74 29.62 -15.85
C TYR A 723 -3.96 30.93 -15.76
N PHE A 724 -2.67 30.85 -16.10
CA PHE A 724 -1.71 31.93 -15.92
C PHE A 724 -0.80 32.04 -17.14
N GLN A 725 -0.66 33.26 -17.67
CA GLN A 725 0.25 33.61 -18.75
C GLN A 725 1.24 34.63 -18.21
N THR A 726 2.47 34.21 -17.91
CA THR A 726 3.48 35.05 -17.25
C THR A 726 4.88 34.52 -17.55
N SER A 727 5.81 35.42 -17.84
CA SER A 727 7.24 35.11 -17.98
C SER A 727 8.03 35.26 -16.66
N ASN A 728 7.39 35.76 -15.59
CA ASN A 728 8.04 35.96 -14.28
C ASN A 728 7.50 34.98 -13.24
N TYR A 729 8.15 33.82 -13.15
CA TYR A 729 7.73 32.73 -12.27
C TYR A 729 8.07 32.95 -10.79
N ALA A 730 8.92 33.92 -10.44
CA ALA A 730 9.16 34.30 -9.05
C ALA A 730 7.90 34.93 -8.43
N THR A 731 7.20 35.79 -9.19
CA THR A 731 5.88 36.30 -8.80
C THR A 731 4.84 35.18 -8.74
N THR A 732 4.94 34.19 -9.63
CA THR A 732 4.04 33.02 -9.69
C THR A 732 4.25 32.05 -8.53
N GLY A 733 5.46 31.92 -8.00
CA GLY A 733 5.72 31.24 -6.72
C GLY A 733 4.93 31.87 -5.58
N GLY A 734 4.76 33.20 -5.59
CA GLY A 734 3.84 33.91 -4.72
C GLY A 734 2.36 33.56 -4.93
N ILE A 735 1.94 33.23 -6.15
CA ILE A 735 0.55 32.81 -6.44
C ILE A 735 0.28 31.41 -5.90
N LEU A 736 1.16 30.43 -6.12
CA LEU A 736 1.00 29.09 -5.52
C LEU A 736 1.23 29.10 -4.01
N ARG A 737 2.10 29.97 -3.48
CA ARG A 737 2.17 30.25 -2.03
C ARG A 737 0.84 30.80 -1.52
N ASN A 738 0.19 31.71 -2.25
CA ASN A 738 -1.16 32.20 -1.94
C ASN A 738 -2.29 31.20 -2.29
N LEU A 739 -1.96 30.01 -2.78
CA LEU A 739 -2.89 28.88 -2.89
C LEU A 739 -2.74 27.97 -1.67
N ALA A 740 -1.51 27.51 -1.40
CA ALA A 740 -1.12 26.69 -0.25
C ALA A 740 -1.28 27.39 1.11
N LEU A 741 -1.29 28.73 1.12
CA LEU A 741 -1.57 29.57 2.29
C LEU A 741 -2.89 30.36 2.15
N GLY A 742 -3.67 30.18 1.08
CA GLY A 742 -4.66 31.17 0.62
C GLY A 742 -5.65 31.63 1.69
N ASN A 743 -6.35 30.67 2.30
CA ASN A 743 -7.23 30.90 3.45
C ASN A 743 -6.59 30.46 4.78
N CYS A 744 -5.29 30.16 4.76
CA CYS A 744 -4.44 29.89 5.93
C CYS A 744 -3.48 31.06 6.22
N ALA A 745 -3.78 32.24 5.68
CA ALA A 745 -3.27 33.51 6.16
C ALA A 745 -3.71 33.72 7.62
N SER A 746 -2.91 34.42 8.42
CA SER A 746 -3.09 34.52 9.88
C SER A 746 -2.93 33.19 10.60
N GLN A 747 -1.77 32.53 10.47
CA GLN A 747 -1.51 31.27 11.18
C GLN A 747 -0.08 31.09 11.72
N LEU A 748 0.04 30.20 12.69
CA LEU A 748 1.30 29.62 13.15
C LEU A 748 1.41 28.18 12.64
N THR A 749 2.45 27.85 11.86
CA THR A 749 2.87 26.46 11.64
C THR A 749 4.03 26.09 12.57
N VAL A 750 4.14 24.81 12.90
CA VAL A 750 5.24 24.25 13.70
C VAL A 750 5.78 23.02 13.00
N THR A 751 7.01 23.10 12.49
CA THR A 751 7.75 21.93 11.98
C THR A 751 8.59 21.32 13.10
N LYS A 752 8.29 20.08 13.48
CA LYS A 752 9.06 19.32 14.47
C LYS A 752 10.18 18.55 13.81
N MET A 753 11.40 18.76 14.30
CA MET A 753 12.61 18.07 13.86
C MET A 753 13.18 17.19 14.98
N VAL A 754 13.63 15.98 14.63
CA VAL A 754 14.40 15.08 15.49
C VAL A 754 15.88 15.14 15.08
N VAL A 755 16.72 15.60 16.00
CA VAL A 755 18.19 15.57 15.89
C VAL A 755 18.68 14.18 16.32
N PRO A 756 19.47 13.48 15.48
CA PRO A 756 19.99 12.16 15.84
C PRO A 756 20.99 12.25 17.00
N THR A 757 21.10 11.18 17.78
CA THR A 757 22.05 11.04 18.89
C THR A 757 23.50 11.29 18.47
N THR A 758 23.86 10.86 17.25
CA THR A 758 25.18 10.98 16.63
C THR A 758 25.59 12.42 16.27
N ALA A 759 24.67 13.38 16.25
CA ALA A 759 25.02 14.79 16.04
C ALA A 759 25.82 15.33 17.24
N PRO A 760 26.84 16.19 17.06
CA PRO A 760 27.54 16.82 18.18
C PRO A 760 26.59 17.55 19.14
N ALA A 761 26.95 17.65 20.43
CA ALA A 761 26.16 18.39 21.42
C ALA A 761 25.95 19.85 20.98
N GLY A 762 24.72 20.36 21.13
CA GLY A 762 24.33 21.69 20.64
C GLY A 762 24.18 21.83 19.11
N SER A 763 24.52 20.81 18.33
CA SER A 763 24.29 20.78 16.88
C SER A 763 22.89 20.26 16.53
N ILE A 764 22.38 20.69 15.37
CA ILE A 764 21.18 20.20 14.69
C ILE A 764 21.51 19.44 13.38
N ALA A 765 22.79 19.13 13.15
CA ALA A 765 23.23 18.43 11.95
C ALA A 765 22.56 17.05 11.79
N GLY A 766 22.14 16.72 10.58
CA GLY A 766 21.46 15.45 10.27
C GLY A 766 20.01 15.35 10.76
N ALA A 767 19.45 16.40 11.39
CA ALA A 767 18.08 16.39 11.88
C ALA A 767 17.06 16.18 10.76
N GLN A 768 16.09 15.29 10.98
CA GLN A 768 14.99 14.99 10.06
C GLN A 768 13.66 15.51 10.64
N PRO A 769 12.62 15.71 9.82
CA PRO A 769 11.26 15.89 10.34
C PRO A 769 10.87 14.71 11.23
N ALA A 770 10.08 14.99 12.25
CA ALA A 770 9.51 13.94 13.07
C ALA A 770 8.46 13.12 12.30
N VAL A 771 8.35 11.85 12.68
CA VAL A 771 7.17 11.02 12.44
C VAL A 771 5.95 11.57 13.21
N GLY A 772 4.81 10.91 13.09
CA GLY A 772 3.59 11.26 13.81
C GLY A 772 3.72 11.16 15.33
N GLY A 773 2.73 11.71 16.05
CA GLY A 773 2.63 11.59 17.51
C GLY A 773 3.30 12.70 18.33
N TRP A 774 3.76 13.79 17.72
CA TRP A 774 4.26 14.96 18.47
C TRP A 774 3.15 15.98 18.69
N GLN A 775 2.71 16.10 19.95
CA GLN A 775 1.59 16.97 20.32
C GLN A 775 2.06 18.40 20.67
N PHE A 776 1.45 19.38 20.00
CA PHE A 776 1.65 20.82 20.23
C PHE A 776 0.32 21.49 20.62
N THR A 777 0.38 22.47 21.52
CA THR A 777 -0.79 23.24 21.99
C THR A 777 -0.50 24.72 21.91
N VAL A 778 -1.38 25.49 21.26
CA VAL A 778 -1.35 26.96 21.30
C VAL A 778 -2.09 27.50 22.53
N SER A 779 -1.54 28.55 23.14
CA SER A 779 -2.00 29.14 24.40
C SER A 779 -1.54 30.60 24.51
N ASP A 780 -1.98 31.32 25.54
CA ASP A 780 -1.59 32.72 25.81
C ASP A 780 -1.68 33.62 24.56
N PRO A 781 -2.89 33.79 23.98
CA PRO A 781 -3.09 34.71 22.87
C PRO A 781 -2.93 36.15 23.34
N GLY A 782 -2.14 36.92 22.61
CA GLY A 782 -2.07 38.37 22.79
C GLY A 782 -3.40 39.05 22.42
N PRO A 783 -3.54 40.35 22.76
CA PRO A 783 -4.74 41.12 22.45
C PRO A 783 -5.14 40.99 20.98
N GLY A 784 -6.44 40.79 20.73
CA GLY A 784 -7.01 40.72 19.38
C GLY A 784 -6.82 39.40 18.63
N ILE A 785 -6.31 38.32 19.25
CA ILE A 785 -6.32 36.96 18.66
C ILE A 785 -7.30 36.05 19.40
N THR A 786 -8.06 35.26 18.63
CA THR A 786 -8.76 34.05 19.09
C THR A 786 -8.03 32.81 18.56
N LEU A 787 -7.80 31.84 19.44
CA LEU A 787 -7.13 30.57 19.12
C LEU A 787 -8.09 29.56 18.46
N PRO A 788 -7.57 28.57 17.69
CA PRO A 788 -8.39 27.53 17.09
C PRO A 788 -8.97 26.59 18.17
N ALA A 789 -10.13 26.01 17.87
CA ALA A 789 -10.74 24.95 18.65
C ALA A 789 -10.67 23.62 17.86
N PRO A 790 -10.12 22.52 18.42
CA PRO A 790 -9.31 22.49 19.65
C PRO A 790 -7.98 23.26 19.48
N PRO A 791 -7.36 23.73 20.58
CA PRO A 791 -6.08 24.45 20.55
C PRO A 791 -4.85 23.53 20.41
N THR A 792 -5.06 22.21 20.30
CA THR A 792 -4.02 21.19 20.23
C THR A 792 -4.00 20.53 18.85
N ARG A 793 -2.81 20.20 18.35
CA ARG A 793 -2.56 19.40 17.14
C ARG A 793 -1.48 18.36 17.43
N VAL A 794 -1.43 17.32 16.61
CA VAL A 794 -0.44 16.24 16.68
C VAL A 794 0.15 16.06 15.28
N THR A 795 1.45 15.83 15.15
CA THR A 795 2.05 15.49 13.85
C THR A 795 1.50 14.16 13.33
N GLU A 796 1.40 14.04 12.01
CA GLU A 796 0.95 12.84 11.31
C GLU A 796 2.13 12.04 10.74
N ASN A 797 1.88 10.81 10.29
CA ASN A 797 2.88 9.99 9.57
C ASN A 797 2.98 10.38 8.08
N ASP A 798 2.88 11.66 7.78
CA ASP A 798 2.86 12.25 6.43
C ASP A 798 4.26 12.61 5.89
N GLY A 799 5.30 12.46 6.73
CA GLY A 799 6.68 12.85 6.44
C GLY A 799 6.94 14.36 6.48
N THR A 800 5.96 15.19 6.83
CA THR A 800 6.11 16.65 6.97
C THR A 800 6.61 17.04 8.35
N GLY A 801 6.29 16.25 9.38
CA GLY A 801 6.54 16.57 10.78
C GLY A 801 5.92 17.91 11.21
N THR A 802 4.92 18.42 10.48
CA THR A 802 4.44 19.79 10.60
C THR A 802 2.97 19.84 10.99
N VAL A 803 2.58 20.81 11.83
CA VAL A 803 1.18 21.09 12.20
C VAL A 803 0.84 22.56 11.98
N ALA A 804 -0.43 22.86 11.73
CA ALA A 804 -0.94 24.21 11.50
C ALA A 804 -1.98 24.66 12.54
N PHE A 805 -1.86 25.90 13.01
CA PHE A 805 -2.78 26.56 13.95
C PHE A 805 -3.30 27.87 13.32
N PRO A 806 -4.49 27.85 12.69
CA PRO A 806 -5.13 29.06 12.18
C PRO A 806 -5.57 29.97 13.32
N LEU A 807 -5.35 31.28 13.21
CA LEU A 807 -5.58 32.28 14.25
C LEU A 807 -6.56 33.34 13.74
N THR A 808 -7.64 33.59 14.47
CA THR A 808 -8.63 34.61 14.07
C THR A 808 -8.26 35.96 14.68
N PHE A 809 -8.09 37.00 13.85
CA PHE A 809 -7.72 38.34 14.29
C PHE A 809 -8.94 39.28 14.36
N ALA A 810 -9.07 40.00 15.47
CA ALA A 810 -10.07 41.06 15.64
C ALA A 810 -9.71 42.30 14.81
N GLY A 811 -10.73 43.03 14.34
CA GLY A 811 -10.57 44.21 13.49
C GLY A 811 -9.61 45.25 14.06
N GLY A 812 -8.67 45.71 13.24
CA GLY A 812 -7.60 46.64 13.63
C GLY A 812 -6.32 45.98 14.16
N THR A 813 -6.34 44.67 14.48
CA THR A 813 -5.14 43.94 14.93
C THR A 813 -4.25 43.61 13.74
N THR A 814 -3.02 44.14 13.71
CA THR A 814 -2.06 43.95 12.60
C THR A 814 -1.02 42.86 12.86
N SER A 815 -0.68 42.60 14.11
CA SER A 815 0.16 41.48 14.58
C SER A 815 -0.05 41.31 16.07
N SER A 816 0.01 40.08 16.57
CA SER A 816 -0.14 39.79 18.01
C SER A 816 0.57 38.46 18.36
N PRO A 817 1.10 38.29 19.59
CA PRO A 817 1.83 37.09 19.97
C PRO A 817 0.92 35.92 20.33
N VAL A 818 1.45 34.70 20.18
CA VAL A 818 0.88 33.45 20.69
C VAL A 818 2.00 32.59 21.27
N THR A 819 1.70 31.82 22.31
CA THR A 819 2.60 30.78 22.84
C THR A 819 2.22 29.42 22.24
N VAL A 820 3.20 28.66 21.75
CA VAL A 820 3.02 27.22 21.46
C VAL A 820 3.94 26.39 22.34
N THR A 821 3.41 25.33 22.94
CA THR A 821 4.14 24.39 23.79
C THR A 821 4.00 22.95 23.30
N GLU A 822 5.05 22.18 23.51
CA GLU A 822 5.18 20.78 23.15
C GLU A 822 4.92 19.87 24.34
N THR A 823 4.23 18.77 24.10
CA THR A 823 4.11 17.67 25.06
C THR A 823 5.33 16.75 24.88
N GLN A 824 6.36 17.00 25.68
CA GLN A 824 7.68 16.35 25.55
C GLN A 824 7.59 14.83 25.65
N GLN A 825 8.05 14.12 24.62
CA GLN A 825 8.16 12.65 24.64
C GLN A 825 9.30 12.18 25.56
N ALA A 826 9.15 11.01 26.18
CA ALA A 826 10.09 10.48 27.15
C ALA A 826 11.51 10.27 26.57
N GLY A 827 12.53 10.71 27.30
CA GLY A 827 13.95 10.60 26.89
C GLY A 827 14.41 11.61 25.83
N TYR A 828 13.50 12.26 25.11
CA TYR A 828 13.84 13.34 24.19
C TYR A 828 14.15 14.64 24.93
N ASN A 829 15.06 15.46 24.39
CA ASN A 829 15.46 16.73 24.99
C ASN A 829 15.43 17.87 23.97
N LEU A 830 14.88 19.02 24.35
CA LEU A 830 14.83 20.22 23.48
C LEU A 830 16.24 20.74 23.17
N VAL A 831 16.46 21.18 21.93
CA VAL A 831 17.74 21.73 21.45
C VAL A 831 17.55 23.18 21.00
N PRO A 832 17.79 24.17 21.89
CA PRO A 832 17.71 25.57 21.51
C PRO A 832 18.76 25.97 20.46
N VAL A 833 18.33 26.72 19.45
CA VAL A 833 19.19 27.23 18.37
C VAL A 833 19.42 28.73 18.58
N GLY A 834 20.68 29.15 18.70
CA GLY A 834 21.01 30.56 19.00
C GLY A 834 20.46 31.07 20.35
N GLY A 835 20.13 30.16 21.28
CA GLY A 835 19.48 30.48 22.55
C GLY A 835 17.94 30.50 22.52
N GLN A 836 17.32 30.29 21.36
CA GLN A 836 15.86 30.27 21.19
C GLN A 836 15.33 28.83 21.07
N ASN A 837 14.17 28.55 21.64
CA ASN A 837 13.54 27.22 21.63
C ASN A 837 13.03 26.79 20.25
N ALA A 838 12.87 27.74 19.32
CA ALA A 838 12.51 27.48 17.93
C ALA A 838 13.21 28.48 16.98
N VAL A 839 13.43 28.06 15.74
CA VAL A 839 13.83 28.95 14.64
C VAL A 839 12.57 29.31 13.85
N CYS A 840 12.12 30.56 13.93
CA CYS A 840 10.88 30.99 13.28
C CYS A 840 11.13 31.87 12.03
N THR A 841 10.32 31.67 11.00
CA THR A 841 10.39 32.37 9.71
C THR A 841 8.99 32.73 9.23
N ASN A 842 8.79 33.98 8.83
CA ASN A 842 7.58 34.44 8.17
C ASN A 842 7.58 33.93 6.71
N LEU A 843 6.63 33.06 6.36
CA LEU A 843 6.62 32.41 5.05
C LEU A 843 6.21 33.37 3.92
N VAL A 844 5.38 34.37 4.19
CA VAL A 844 4.94 35.34 3.17
C VAL A 844 6.10 36.24 2.70
N THR A 845 7.01 36.62 3.60
CA THR A 845 8.12 37.55 3.32
C THR A 845 9.50 36.90 3.26
N GLY A 846 9.65 35.65 3.74
CA GLY A 846 10.94 34.97 3.91
C GLY A 846 11.76 35.49 5.10
N ALA A 847 11.26 36.46 5.87
CA ALA A 847 12.02 37.09 6.95
C ALA A 847 12.06 36.23 8.23
N THR A 848 13.22 36.17 8.88
CA THR A 848 13.37 35.55 10.21
C THR A 848 12.53 36.30 11.24
N VAL A 849 11.76 35.55 12.05
CA VAL A 849 10.99 36.09 13.19
C VAL A 849 11.71 35.64 14.46
N VAL A 850 12.18 36.59 15.27
CA VAL A 850 12.80 36.28 16.57
C VAL A 850 11.70 36.04 17.61
N PRO A 851 11.69 34.90 18.32
CA PRO A 851 10.74 34.68 19.41
C PRO A 851 10.85 35.71 20.54
N SER A 852 9.70 36.11 21.07
CA SER A 852 9.56 37.00 22.22
C SER A 852 9.78 36.32 23.58
N GLY A 853 9.83 34.98 23.62
CA GLY A 853 10.09 34.22 24.84
C GLY A 853 10.22 32.72 24.61
N ASN A 854 10.87 32.05 25.55
CA ASN A 854 11.18 30.62 25.56
C ASN A 854 10.54 29.94 26.79
N PRO A 855 9.20 29.74 26.83
CA PRO A 855 8.56 28.95 27.88
C PRO A 855 9.03 27.48 27.84
N THR A 856 8.82 26.75 28.95
CA THR A 856 9.21 25.34 29.05
C THR A 856 8.62 24.52 27.91
N ASN A 857 9.49 23.83 27.15
CA ASN A 857 9.14 23.04 25.96
C ASN A 857 8.35 23.84 24.90
N GLY A 858 8.54 25.16 24.79
CA GLY A 858 7.74 25.98 23.89
C GLY A 858 8.39 27.28 23.46
N VAL A 859 7.67 28.03 22.63
CA VAL A 859 8.11 29.30 22.04
C VAL A 859 6.95 30.30 21.99
N ARG A 860 7.24 31.57 22.25
CA ARG A 860 6.25 32.66 22.18
C ARG A 860 6.59 33.61 21.04
N VAL A 861 5.77 33.63 19.99
CA VAL A 861 6.09 34.26 18.69
C VAL A 861 4.98 35.21 18.24
N ALA A 862 5.34 36.30 17.56
CA ALA A 862 4.39 37.23 16.96
C ALA A 862 3.98 36.77 15.55
N VAL A 863 2.67 36.64 15.30
CA VAL A 863 2.12 36.33 13.98
C VAL A 863 1.45 37.60 13.42
N PRO A 864 1.83 38.06 12.21
CA PRO A 864 1.13 39.17 11.55
C PRO A 864 -0.20 38.73 10.95
N ASN A 865 -1.20 39.60 11.02
CA ASN A 865 -2.50 39.39 10.37
C ASN A 865 -2.31 39.36 8.85
N GLY A 866 -2.98 38.42 8.18
CA GLY A 866 -2.83 38.15 6.75
C GLY A 866 -1.55 37.39 6.40
N GLN A 867 -0.79 36.86 7.37
CA GLN A 867 0.49 36.20 7.12
C GLN A 867 0.68 34.92 7.94
N THR A 868 1.70 34.15 7.56
CA THR A 868 2.03 32.84 8.13
C THR A 868 3.44 32.85 8.69
N VAL A 869 3.62 32.34 9.90
CA VAL A 869 4.94 32.10 10.51
C VAL A 869 5.09 30.60 10.76
N ASN A 870 6.16 29.99 10.27
CA ASN A 870 6.57 28.66 10.73
C ASN A 870 7.57 28.82 11.87
N CYS A 871 7.51 27.94 12.88
CA CYS A 871 8.52 27.79 13.93
C CYS A 871 9.06 26.37 13.95
N THR A 872 10.31 26.19 13.56
CA THR A 872 10.98 24.88 13.57
C THR A 872 11.52 24.58 14.97
N ILE A 873 11.04 23.50 15.59
CA ILE A 873 11.41 23.06 16.95
C ILE A 873 12.22 21.77 16.87
N TYR A 874 13.36 21.72 17.56
CA TYR A 874 14.32 20.60 17.50
C TYR A 874 14.34 19.83 18.83
N ASN A 875 14.05 18.52 18.82
CA ASN A 875 14.41 17.63 19.93
C ASN A 875 15.55 16.70 19.53
N ARG A 876 16.45 16.41 20.46
CA ARG A 876 17.41 15.33 20.37
C ARG A 876 16.77 14.01 20.78
N ALA A 877 16.97 12.97 19.98
CA ALA A 877 16.56 11.61 20.31
C ALA A 877 17.26 11.10 21.60
N PRO A 878 16.61 10.23 22.39
CA PRO A 878 17.25 9.55 23.51
C PRO A 878 18.43 8.70 23.02
N ASP A 879 19.50 8.63 23.83
CA ASP A 879 20.55 7.65 23.61
C ASP A 879 20.05 6.27 24.02
N LEU A 880 19.78 5.44 22.99
CA LEU A 880 19.35 4.06 23.13
C LEU A 880 20.50 3.08 22.88
N SER A 881 21.77 3.53 22.88
CA SER A 881 22.91 2.62 22.77
C SER A 881 22.98 1.67 23.97
N ALA A 882 23.34 0.42 23.70
CA ALA A 882 23.47 -0.64 24.70
C ALA A 882 24.73 -1.48 24.45
N THR A 883 25.25 -2.07 25.53
CA THR A 883 26.35 -3.03 25.47
C THR A 883 26.04 -4.27 26.31
N VAL A 884 26.58 -5.42 25.91
CA VAL A 884 26.37 -6.71 26.58
C VAL A 884 27.71 -7.24 27.08
N LYS A 885 27.76 -7.68 28.35
CA LYS A 885 28.88 -8.43 28.94
C LYS A 885 28.33 -9.66 29.66
N VAL A 886 28.91 -10.83 29.42
CA VAL A 886 28.54 -12.07 30.11
C VAL A 886 29.76 -12.66 30.79
N ASP A 887 29.71 -12.78 32.11
CA ASP A 887 30.72 -13.45 32.92
C ASP A 887 30.34 -14.92 33.15
N LYS A 888 31.35 -15.77 33.42
CA LYS A 888 31.16 -17.21 33.60
C LYS A 888 31.58 -17.64 35.00
N ILE A 889 30.84 -18.59 35.58
CA ILE A 889 31.23 -19.32 36.77
C ILE A 889 31.21 -20.83 36.50
N TRP A 890 32.23 -21.54 36.95
CA TRP A 890 32.25 -23.00 37.06
C TRP A 890 32.23 -23.38 38.53
N LYS A 891 31.15 -24.01 38.99
CA LYS A 891 31.04 -24.61 40.32
C LYS A 891 31.25 -26.11 40.19
N ILE A 892 32.26 -26.66 40.87
CA ILE A 892 32.53 -28.09 40.88
C ILE A 892 32.16 -28.66 42.24
N VAL A 893 31.43 -29.78 42.25
CA VAL A 893 30.94 -30.46 43.46
C VAL A 893 31.25 -31.95 43.42
N ASP A 894 31.25 -32.62 44.58
CA ASP A 894 31.32 -34.08 44.66
C ASP A 894 29.96 -34.74 44.37
N GLY A 895 29.92 -36.08 44.43
CA GLY A 895 28.69 -36.87 44.26
C GLY A 895 27.60 -36.64 45.32
N GLN A 896 27.91 -35.89 46.38
CA GLN A 896 27.02 -35.53 47.48
C GLN A 896 26.64 -34.04 47.45
N GLY A 897 27.15 -33.27 46.47
CA GLY A 897 26.89 -31.84 46.27
C GLY A 897 27.78 -30.91 47.09
N ALA A 898 28.79 -31.42 47.80
CA ALA A 898 29.74 -30.59 48.54
C ALA A 898 30.72 -29.89 47.56
N PRO A 899 31.07 -28.61 47.78
CA PRO A 899 31.90 -27.85 46.84
C PRO A 899 33.36 -28.33 46.85
N LEU A 900 33.86 -28.71 45.66
CA LEU A 900 35.26 -29.02 45.39
C LEU A 900 36.03 -27.80 44.84
N GLY A 901 35.33 -26.87 44.18
CA GLY A 901 35.90 -25.62 43.68
C GLY A 901 34.84 -24.68 43.12
N THR A 902 35.19 -23.40 42.97
CA THR A 902 34.38 -22.41 42.23
C THR A 902 35.32 -21.42 41.57
N TYR A 903 35.16 -21.25 40.25
CA TYR A 903 36.10 -20.54 39.38
C TYR A 903 35.32 -19.53 38.53
N HIS A 904 35.79 -18.29 38.50
CA HIS A 904 35.22 -17.18 37.73
C HIS A 904 36.04 -16.97 36.47
N VAL A 905 35.39 -16.82 35.32
CA VAL A 905 36.04 -16.55 34.05
C VAL A 905 35.42 -15.27 33.46
N PRO A 906 36.21 -14.20 33.26
CA PRO A 906 37.66 -14.13 33.41
C PRO A 906 38.14 -13.99 34.88
N GLY A 907 39.31 -14.58 35.19
CA GLY A 907 40.00 -14.45 36.47
C GLY A 907 40.76 -15.72 36.89
N ASP A 908 40.05 -16.85 36.93
CA ASP A 908 40.51 -18.13 37.50
C ASP A 908 40.88 -19.18 36.43
N GLU A 909 41.03 -18.81 35.15
CA GLU A 909 41.25 -19.75 34.02
C GLU A 909 42.44 -20.69 34.23
N GLY A 910 43.54 -20.18 34.79
CA GLY A 910 44.75 -20.96 35.08
C GLY A 910 44.64 -21.92 36.27
N ALA A 911 43.53 -21.87 37.01
CA ALA A 911 43.22 -22.76 38.14
C ALA A 911 42.04 -23.71 37.86
N LEU A 912 41.27 -23.47 36.80
CA LEU A 912 40.18 -24.34 36.35
C LEU A 912 40.73 -25.73 35.94
N PRO A 913 40.15 -26.85 36.41
CA PRO A 913 40.60 -28.18 36.02
C PRO A 913 40.59 -28.42 34.50
N SER A 914 41.71 -28.92 34.00
CA SER A 914 41.91 -29.24 32.58
C SER A 914 40.88 -30.24 32.08
N GLY A 915 40.25 -29.93 30.95
CA GLY A 915 39.16 -30.72 30.38
C GLY A 915 37.78 -30.05 30.49
N LEU A 916 37.62 -29.01 31.32
CA LEU A 916 36.42 -28.17 31.33
C LEU A 916 36.53 -27.03 30.31
N THR A 917 35.60 -26.95 29.37
CA THR A 917 35.52 -25.86 28.37
C THR A 917 34.08 -25.42 28.14
N GLY A 918 33.90 -24.13 27.85
CA GLY A 918 32.59 -23.53 27.61
C GLY A 918 32.74 -22.31 26.71
N GLN A 919 32.03 -22.30 25.58
CA GLN A 919 32.07 -21.22 24.59
C GLN A 919 30.75 -20.46 24.61
N LEU A 920 30.80 -19.20 25.03
CA LEU A 920 29.67 -18.27 24.94
C LEU A 920 29.34 -17.98 23.47
N THR A 921 28.05 -17.90 23.18
CA THR A 921 27.49 -17.38 21.93
C THR A 921 26.41 -16.33 22.26
N LEU A 922 26.41 -15.25 21.48
CA LEU A 922 25.45 -14.15 21.61
C LEU A 922 24.82 -13.82 20.25
N SER A 923 23.50 -13.66 20.20
CA SER A 923 22.84 -13.03 19.04
C SER A 923 23.02 -11.51 19.02
N GLY A 924 22.86 -10.90 17.85
CA GLY A 924 23.08 -9.47 17.63
C GLY A 924 24.52 -9.01 17.87
N PRO A 925 24.80 -7.71 17.69
CA PRO A 925 23.92 -6.73 17.07
C PRO A 925 23.78 -6.98 15.55
N GLY A 926 22.61 -6.69 14.98
CA GLY A 926 22.35 -6.78 13.53
C GLY A 926 22.08 -8.18 12.96
N THR A 927 22.36 -9.28 13.66
CA THR A 927 22.03 -10.65 13.24
C THR A 927 21.18 -11.40 14.26
N THR A 928 20.19 -12.17 13.80
CA THR A 928 19.47 -13.14 14.65
C THR A 928 20.35 -14.34 14.99
N THR A 929 21.19 -14.78 14.05
CA THR A 929 22.18 -15.85 14.24
C THR A 929 23.15 -15.52 15.39
N PRO A 930 23.29 -16.39 16.42
CA PRO A 930 24.30 -16.26 17.44
C PRO A 930 25.72 -16.45 16.90
N THR A 931 26.68 -15.72 17.45
CA THR A 931 28.11 -15.85 17.13
C THR A 931 28.93 -16.04 18.41
N ASN A 932 30.07 -16.72 18.32
CA ASN A 932 31.01 -16.85 19.43
C ASN A 932 31.42 -15.48 20.00
N GLN A 933 31.62 -15.44 21.31
CA GLN A 933 32.05 -14.27 22.07
C GLN A 933 32.94 -14.76 23.22
N ASP A 934 33.99 -14.00 23.57
CA ASP A 934 34.81 -14.27 24.74
C ASP A 934 34.10 -13.82 26.03
N TRP A 935 34.21 -14.61 27.10
CA TRP A 935 33.62 -14.30 28.41
C TRP A 935 34.23 -13.03 29.02
N GLY A 936 33.42 -12.26 29.73
CA GLY A 936 33.80 -10.99 30.36
C GLY A 936 34.14 -9.84 29.39
N VAL A 937 34.18 -10.08 28.08
CA VAL A 937 34.39 -9.02 27.09
C VAL A 937 33.08 -8.29 26.79
N VAL A 938 33.15 -6.97 26.64
CA VAL A 938 31.99 -6.12 26.33
C VAL A 938 31.74 -6.11 24.83
N ARG A 939 30.58 -6.61 24.40
CA ARG A 939 30.09 -6.50 23.03
C ARG A 939 29.24 -5.24 22.88
N ALA A 940 29.70 -4.31 22.04
CA ALA A 940 29.08 -3.00 21.82
C ALA A 940 28.03 -3.01 20.68
N ASN A 941 27.49 -1.83 20.37
CA ASN A 941 26.59 -1.56 19.22
C ASN A 941 25.22 -2.26 19.27
N TYR A 942 24.77 -2.71 20.45
CA TYR A 942 23.36 -3.05 20.62
C TYR A 942 22.51 -1.78 20.76
N THR A 943 21.21 -1.92 20.53
CA THR A 943 20.19 -0.94 20.93
C THR A 943 19.40 -1.45 22.12
N ALA A 944 18.94 -0.54 22.98
CA ALA A 944 17.93 -0.82 23.98
C ALA A 944 16.63 -1.34 23.34
N THR A 945 15.80 -2.01 24.13
CA THR A 945 14.60 -2.80 23.76
C THR A 945 14.84 -3.97 22.80
N SER A 946 16.01 -4.09 22.16
CA SER A 946 16.40 -5.32 21.45
C SER A 946 16.56 -6.51 22.39
N GLY A 947 16.22 -7.70 21.90
CA GLY A 947 16.52 -8.97 22.57
C GLY A 947 17.92 -9.48 22.23
N VAL A 948 18.66 -9.95 23.22
CA VAL A 948 19.86 -10.78 23.05
C VAL A 948 19.59 -12.20 23.55
N SER A 949 19.98 -13.19 22.74
CA SER A 949 20.03 -14.58 23.12
C SER A 949 21.42 -14.88 23.68
N ILE A 950 21.46 -15.47 24.87
CA ILE A 950 22.67 -15.85 25.60
C ILE A 950 22.69 -17.38 25.66
N ASN A 951 23.70 -18.01 25.04
CA ASN A 951 23.81 -19.46 25.01
C ASN A 951 25.28 -19.92 25.09
N GLU A 952 25.50 -21.20 25.44
CA GLU A 952 26.83 -21.76 25.60
C GLU A 952 26.89 -23.20 25.10
N SER A 953 27.92 -23.54 24.31
CA SER A 953 28.33 -24.92 24.11
C SER A 953 29.36 -25.33 25.17
N VAL A 954 29.02 -26.35 25.96
CA VAL A 954 29.86 -26.87 27.04
C VAL A 954 30.46 -28.20 26.63
N THR A 955 31.75 -28.42 26.92
CA THR A 955 32.42 -29.71 26.73
C THR A 955 33.25 -30.06 27.97
N ILE A 956 33.08 -31.30 28.44
CA ILE A 956 33.92 -31.94 29.47
C ILE A 956 34.68 -33.07 28.77
N ASP A 957 36.02 -33.04 28.82
CA ASP A 957 36.87 -34.09 28.24
C ASP A 957 36.87 -35.35 29.14
N PRO A 958 36.29 -36.48 28.68
CA PRO A 958 36.22 -37.70 29.48
C PRO A 958 37.57 -38.41 29.63
N ALA A 959 38.61 -38.04 28.86
CA ALA A 959 39.96 -38.56 29.07
C ALA A 959 40.69 -37.85 30.21
N GLN A 960 40.39 -36.56 30.45
CA GLN A 960 40.97 -35.78 31.55
C GLN A 960 40.14 -35.90 32.84
N LEU A 961 38.82 -35.98 32.73
CA LEU A 961 37.86 -35.93 33.84
C LEU A 961 36.78 -37.03 33.72
N PRO A 962 37.16 -38.33 33.69
CA PRO A 962 36.24 -39.45 33.40
C PRO A 962 35.07 -39.59 34.38
N GLY A 963 35.22 -39.14 35.62
CA GLY A 963 34.20 -39.15 36.66
C GLY A 963 33.38 -37.85 36.80
N CYS A 964 33.52 -36.89 35.87
CA CYS A 964 32.84 -35.60 35.92
C CYS A 964 31.69 -35.48 34.90
N THR A 965 30.54 -34.97 35.34
CA THR A 965 29.37 -34.71 34.49
C THR A 965 28.80 -33.31 34.72
N LEU A 966 28.28 -32.68 33.66
CA LEU A 966 27.59 -31.39 33.75
C LEU A 966 26.19 -31.62 34.33
N THR A 967 25.90 -31.07 35.52
CA THR A 967 24.62 -31.24 36.22
C THR A 967 23.75 -29.98 36.23
N SER A 968 24.29 -28.82 35.81
CA SER A 968 23.50 -27.63 35.48
C SER A 968 24.28 -26.71 34.52
N ASN A 969 23.58 -26.08 33.58
CA ASN A 969 24.02 -24.86 32.88
C ASN A 969 22.85 -23.87 32.83
N GLN A 970 23.00 -22.71 33.46
CA GLN A 970 21.96 -21.69 33.60
C GLN A 970 22.56 -20.28 33.60
N LEU A 971 21.78 -19.30 33.11
CA LEU A 971 21.96 -17.90 33.42
C LEU A 971 21.55 -17.68 34.89
N THR A 972 22.43 -17.10 35.69
CA THR A 972 22.29 -16.95 37.15
C THR A 972 22.25 -15.51 37.64
N LYS A 973 22.67 -14.52 36.84
CA LYS A 973 22.42 -13.09 37.12
C LYS A 973 22.04 -12.28 35.88
N ARG A 974 21.21 -11.25 36.10
CA ARG A 974 20.94 -10.12 35.20
C ARG A 974 21.20 -8.83 35.97
N GLY A 975 22.28 -8.11 35.64
CA GLY A 975 22.79 -7.03 36.49
C GLY A 975 23.18 -7.55 37.88
N ALA A 976 22.65 -6.92 38.93
CA ALA A 976 22.77 -7.39 40.31
C ALA A 976 21.70 -8.42 40.72
N THR A 977 20.70 -8.68 39.86
CA THR A 977 19.52 -9.51 40.19
C THR A 977 19.81 -11.00 39.91
N PRO A 978 19.68 -11.90 40.90
CA PRO A 978 19.76 -13.34 40.68
C PRO A 978 18.60 -13.85 39.82
N VAL A 979 18.88 -14.81 38.95
CA VAL A 979 17.90 -15.54 38.10
C VAL A 979 18.26 -17.03 38.04
N THR A 980 17.40 -17.84 37.42
CA THR A 980 17.62 -19.29 37.20
C THR A 980 17.09 -19.68 35.82
N ASP A 981 17.59 -19.02 34.78
CA ASP A 981 17.07 -19.18 33.42
C ASP A 981 17.89 -20.25 32.68
N ALA A 982 17.24 -21.25 32.09
CA ALA A 982 17.91 -22.23 31.25
C ALA A 982 18.49 -21.58 29.98
N LEU A 983 19.62 -22.10 29.49
CA LEU A 983 20.17 -21.66 28.20
C LEU A 983 19.52 -22.44 27.04
N PRO A 984 19.26 -21.81 25.87
CA PRO A 984 19.51 -20.40 25.54
C PRO A 984 18.53 -19.44 26.25
N ALA A 985 19.07 -18.48 27.00
CA ALA A 985 18.29 -17.48 27.74
C ALA A 985 18.11 -16.21 26.90
N GLN A 986 16.92 -15.60 26.94
CA GLN A 986 16.61 -14.35 26.22
C GLN A 986 16.62 -13.14 27.17
N ALA A 987 17.13 -12.00 26.72
CA ALA A 987 17.18 -10.76 27.50
C ALA A 987 16.88 -9.51 26.68
N THR A 988 15.85 -8.76 27.07
CA THR A 988 15.58 -7.41 26.57
C THR A 988 16.57 -6.42 27.18
N LEU A 989 17.26 -5.64 26.34
CA LEU A 989 18.31 -4.72 26.78
C LEU A 989 17.77 -3.35 27.23
N THR A 990 18.38 -2.76 28.25
CA THR A 990 18.20 -1.36 28.63
C THR A 990 19.31 -0.47 28.06
N PRO A 991 19.14 0.87 28.00
CA PRO A 991 20.23 1.77 27.59
C PRO A 991 21.45 1.65 28.52
N GLY A 992 22.64 1.66 27.94
CA GLY A 992 23.91 1.49 28.65
C GLY A 992 24.36 0.03 28.81
N ALA A 993 25.04 -0.26 29.92
CA ALA A 993 25.72 -1.54 30.14
C ALA A 993 24.77 -2.61 30.72
N ASN A 994 24.59 -3.71 29.99
CA ASN A 994 23.81 -4.87 30.41
C ASN A 994 24.79 -6.01 30.75
N THR A 995 24.85 -6.39 32.03
CA THR A 995 25.75 -7.45 32.52
C THR A 995 24.97 -8.71 32.89
N PHE A 996 25.58 -9.87 32.62
CA PHE A 996 24.97 -11.19 32.79
C PHE A 996 25.99 -12.16 33.39
N GLU A 997 25.52 -13.20 34.07
CA GLU A 997 26.38 -14.25 34.62
C GLU A 997 25.80 -15.63 34.30
N VAL A 998 26.63 -16.56 33.81
CA VAL A 998 26.24 -17.94 33.51
C VAL A 998 27.02 -18.90 34.40
N THR A 999 26.34 -19.82 35.07
CA THR A 999 26.96 -20.82 35.95
C THR A 999 26.80 -22.25 35.43
N ASN A 1000 27.93 -22.93 35.21
CA ASN A 1000 27.96 -24.39 35.11
C ASN A 1000 28.10 -24.99 36.51
N THR A 1001 27.29 -26.00 36.83
CA THR A 1001 27.59 -26.93 37.94
C THR A 1001 28.07 -28.25 37.33
N VAL A 1002 29.24 -28.72 37.78
CA VAL A 1002 29.82 -30.01 37.39
C VAL A 1002 29.93 -30.89 38.63
N THR A 1003 29.41 -32.11 38.54
CA THR A 1003 29.51 -33.13 39.59
C THR A 1003 30.64 -34.09 39.24
N CYS A 1004 31.67 -34.17 40.09
CA CYS A 1004 32.86 -34.99 39.89
C CYS A 1004 32.98 -36.05 40.98
N VAL A 1005 32.80 -37.33 40.61
CA VAL A 1005 33.02 -38.47 41.51
C VAL A 1005 34.44 -38.99 41.33
N SER A 1006 35.23 -38.95 42.41
CA SER A 1006 36.58 -39.54 42.44
C SER A 1006 36.50 -40.90 43.13
N GLN A 1007 37.28 -41.90 42.70
CA GLN A 1007 37.15 -43.27 43.17
C GLN A 1007 38.50 -43.91 43.55
N LEU A 1008 38.44 -44.84 44.50
CA LEU A 1008 39.56 -45.67 44.91
C LEU A 1008 39.15 -47.14 44.79
N THR A 1009 39.95 -47.93 44.06
CA THR A 1009 39.84 -49.40 44.02
C THR A 1009 41.00 -50.02 44.79
N LEU A 1010 40.68 -50.94 45.71
CA LEU A 1010 41.68 -51.73 46.44
C LEU A 1010 41.64 -53.19 46.00
N LEU A 1011 42.78 -53.72 45.56
CA LEU A 1011 42.96 -55.11 45.15
C LEU A 1011 43.90 -55.84 46.12
N LYS A 1012 43.82 -57.18 46.11
CA LYS A 1012 44.72 -58.07 46.83
C LYS A 1012 45.29 -59.12 45.89
N LEU A 1013 46.61 -59.24 45.90
CA LEU A 1013 47.35 -60.31 45.23
C LEU A 1013 48.06 -61.16 46.29
N VAL A 1014 48.10 -62.47 46.04
CA VAL A 1014 48.96 -63.42 46.75
C VAL A 1014 49.88 -64.01 45.70
N GLU A 1015 51.19 -63.80 45.85
CA GLU A 1015 52.22 -64.37 44.98
C GLU A 1015 52.77 -65.64 45.62
N ASP A 1016 53.21 -66.59 44.79
CA ASP A 1016 53.84 -67.87 45.17
C ASP A 1016 53.11 -68.72 46.25
N GLY A 1017 51.79 -68.59 46.34
CA GLY A 1017 50.98 -69.26 47.35
C GLY A 1017 49.55 -69.60 46.92
N THR A 1018 48.84 -70.29 47.83
CA THR A 1018 47.48 -70.82 47.60
C THR A 1018 46.39 -70.15 48.47
N ALA A 1019 46.75 -69.14 49.25
CA ALA A 1019 45.79 -68.40 50.07
C ALA A 1019 44.84 -67.56 49.19
N SER A 1020 43.55 -67.54 49.54
CA SER A 1020 42.56 -66.72 48.84
C SER A 1020 42.78 -65.23 49.15
N PRO A 1021 42.77 -64.33 48.15
CA PRO A 1021 42.79 -62.88 48.37
C PRO A 1021 41.73 -62.38 49.37
N ALA A 1022 40.57 -63.06 49.46
CA ALA A 1022 39.49 -62.71 50.39
C ALA A 1022 39.81 -63.00 51.86
N ASN A 1023 40.95 -63.63 52.17
CA ASN A 1023 41.42 -63.84 53.54
C ASN A 1023 41.96 -62.54 54.19
N TRP A 1024 41.95 -61.42 53.49
CA TRP A 1024 42.34 -60.11 53.98
C TRP A 1024 41.23 -59.08 53.75
N ASP A 1025 41.06 -58.18 54.71
CA ASP A 1025 40.29 -56.96 54.54
C ASP A 1025 41.26 -55.79 54.28
N LEU A 1026 40.97 -55.03 53.22
CA LEU A 1026 41.74 -53.87 52.76
C LEU A 1026 41.02 -52.61 53.19
N ASN A 1027 41.72 -51.64 53.76
CA ASN A 1027 41.12 -50.43 54.30
C ASN A 1027 41.82 -49.17 53.75
N ALA A 1028 41.03 -48.19 53.32
CA ALA A 1028 41.47 -46.82 53.10
C ALA A 1028 40.87 -45.90 54.16
N THR A 1029 41.71 -45.34 55.04
CA THR A 1029 41.30 -44.39 56.07
C THR A 1029 41.70 -42.98 55.68
N GLY A 1030 40.75 -42.06 55.56
CA GLY A 1030 41.01 -40.65 55.29
C GLY A 1030 41.75 -40.00 56.47
N GLY A 1031 42.66 -39.05 56.20
CA GLY A 1031 43.64 -38.52 57.17
C GLY A 1031 43.11 -37.84 58.46
N SER A 1032 41.79 -37.73 58.64
CA SER A 1032 41.14 -37.29 59.88
C SER A 1032 40.56 -38.44 60.73
N GLY A 1033 40.60 -39.69 60.23
CA GLY A 1033 39.97 -40.86 60.84
C GLY A 1033 38.44 -40.92 60.74
N VAL A 1034 37.80 -39.92 60.12
CA VAL A 1034 36.33 -39.78 60.07
C VAL A 1034 35.68 -40.70 59.03
N PHE A 1035 36.41 -41.08 57.98
CA PHE A 1035 35.95 -41.97 56.91
C PHE A 1035 36.95 -43.11 56.71
N SER A 1036 36.45 -44.35 56.78
CA SER A 1036 37.23 -45.57 56.59
C SER A 1036 36.45 -46.51 55.69
N HIS A 1037 37.06 -46.96 54.61
CA HIS A 1037 36.43 -47.84 53.62
C HIS A 1037 37.12 -49.20 53.64
N THR A 1038 36.51 -50.17 54.32
CA THR A 1038 36.97 -51.56 54.38
C THR A 1038 36.30 -52.38 53.28
N VAL A 1039 37.09 -53.11 52.49
CA VAL A 1039 36.63 -54.01 51.42
C VAL A 1039 37.38 -55.34 51.49
N SER A 1040 36.71 -56.46 51.24
CA SER A 1040 37.37 -57.77 51.22
C SER A 1040 38.30 -57.90 50.00
N GLY A 1041 39.45 -58.52 50.19
CA GLY A 1041 40.50 -58.62 49.18
C GLY A 1041 40.10 -59.41 47.95
N SER A 1042 40.39 -58.86 46.78
CA SER A 1042 40.14 -59.49 45.48
C SER A 1042 41.26 -59.13 44.50
N ASN A 1043 41.69 -60.10 43.68
CA ASN A 1043 42.64 -59.85 42.60
C ASN A 1043 41.99 -59.20 41.36
N ALA A 1044 40.66 -59.17 41.31
CA ALA A 1044 39.87 -58.55 40.25
C ALA A 1044 39.19 -57.26 40.72
N ARG A 1045 39.07 -56.28 39.81
CA ARG A 1045 38.28 -55.05 40.03
C ARG A 1045 36.78 -55.36 40.00
N SER A 1046 36.03 -54.77 40.92
CA SER A 1046 34.57 -54.90 41.00
C SER A 1046 33.96 -53.67 41.67
N ALA A 1047 32.63 -53.59 41.70
CA ALA A 1047 31.91 -52.59 42.50
C ALA A 1047 32.03 -52.83 44.02
N ALA A 1048 32.36 -54.05 44.46
CA ALA A 1048 32.48 -54.37 45.89
C ALA A 1048 33.81 -53.90 46.51
N ASN A 1049 34.83 -53.64 45.68
CA ASN A 1049 36.14 -53.13 46.09
C ASN A 1049 36.54 -51.82 45.40
N THR A 1050 35.57 -51.09 44.84
CA THR A 1050 35.72 -49.73 44.28
C THR A 1050 34.70 -48.81 44.93
N PHE A 1051 35.15 -47.73 45.56
CA PHE A 1051 34.29 -46.80 46.30
C PHE A 1051 34.64 -45.34 46.02
N ALA A 1052 33.66 -44.45 46.21
CA ALA A 1052 33.87 -43.01 46.07
C ALA A 1052 34.72 -42.45 47.22
N VAL A 1053 35.58 -41.47 46.90
CA VAL A 1053 36.48 -40.78 47.83
C VAL A 1053 36.49 -39.27 47.53
N SER A 1054 36.83 -38.48 48.54
CA SER A 1054 37.02 -37.03 48.40
C SER A 1054 38.25 -36.75 47.54
N SER A 1055 38.09 -35.95 46.47
CA SER A 1055 39.20 -35.57 45.60
C SER A 1055 40.32 -34.85 46.35
N ALA A 1056 41.57 -35.16 46.02
CA ALA A 1056 42.80 -34.61 46.62
C ALA A 1056 42.97 -34.81 48.14
N GLN A 1057 42.04 -35.49 48.82
CA GLN A 1057 42.21 -35.85 50.23
C GLN A 1057 43.22 -37.00 50.39
N SER A 1058 44.03 -36.94 51.44
CA SER A 1058 44.97 -37.99 51.84
C SER A 1058 44.27 -39.17 52.51
N TYR A 1059 44.56 -40.38 52.05
CA TYR A 1059 44.10 -41.67 52.58
C TYR A 1059 45.31 -42.55 52.92
N THR A 1060 45.39 -43.06 54.15
CA THR A 1060 46.34 -44.13 54.50
C THR A 1060 45.76 -45.48 54.14
N LEU A 1061 46.52 -46.28 53.40
CA LEU A 1061 46.15 -47.65 53.02
C LEU A 1061 46.67 -48.66 54.05
N SER A 1062 45.87 -49.66 54.39
CA SER A 1062 46.29 -50.77 55.25
C SER A 1062 45.54 -52.07 54.94
N GLU A 1063 46.13 -53.20 55.31
CA GLU A 1063 45.46 -54.50 55.27
C GLU A 1063 45.43 -55.17 56.64
N LEU A 1064 44.44 -56.03 56.86
CA LEU A 1064 44.29 -56.86 58.05
C LEU A 1064 43.85 -58.27 57.64
N PRO A 1065 44.26 -59.34 58.34
CA PRO A 1065 43.67 -60.67 58.16
C PRO A 1065 42.18 -60.65 58.50
N HIS A 1066 41.36 -61.25 57.65
CA HIS A 1066 39.89 -61.36 57.83
C HIS A 1066 39.53 -62.29 59.00
N ASP A 1067 40.37 -63.29 59.28
CA ASP A 1067 40.35 -64.07 60.53
C ASP A 1067 41.64 -63.79 61.33
N PRO A 1068 41.55 -63.14 62.51
CA PRO A 1068 42.70 -62.92 63.41
C PRO A 1068 43.38 -64.19 63.94
N ALA A 1069 42.78 -65.37 63.78
CA ALA A 1069 43.36 -66.67 64.17
C ALA A 1069 44.06 -67.42 63.01
N ALA A 1070 44.01 -66.89 61.78
CA ALA A 1070 44.70 -67.48 60.63
C ALA A 1070 46.24 -67.29 60.74
N PRO A 1071 47.06 -68.23 60.20
CA PRO A 1071 48.47 -68.30 60.54
C PRO A 1071 49.33 -67.18 59.92
N LEU A 1072 50.46 -66.90 60.59
CA LEU A 1072 51.56 -66.01 60.19
C LEU A 1072 52.34 -66.47 58.93
N ALA A 1073 51.68 -67.20 58.02
CA ALA A 1073 52.29 -67.87 56.88
C ALA A 1073 52.48 -66.97 55.65
N TYR A 1074 51.96 -65.74 55.68
CA TYR A 1074 52.09 -64.75 54.62
C TYR A 1074 52.32 -63.36 55.22
N LEU A 1075 53.18 -62.55 54.60
CA LEU A 1075 53.47 -61.18 55.01
C LEU A 1075 53.14 -60.20 53.86
N LEU A 1076 52.83 -58.95 54.19
CA LEU A 1076 52.78 -57.88 53.18
C LEU A 1076 54.19 -57.65 52.66
N ASP A 1077 54.39 -57.88 51.36
CA ASP A 1077 55.66 -57.68 50.66
C ASP A 1077 55.75 -56.24 50.15
N ARG A 1078 54.66 -55.76 49.54
CA ARG A 1078 54.59 -54.42 48.92
C ARG A 1078 53.16 -53.97 48.63
N VAL A 1079 52.99 -52.66 48.46
CA VAL A 1079 51.81 -52.06 47.83
C VAL A 1079 52.20 -51.49 46.48
N GLU A 1080 51.40 -51.74 45.45
CA GLU A 1080 51.64 -51.28 44.08
C GLU A 1080 50.46 -50.46 43.57
N ARG A 1081 50.74 -49.33 42.90
CA ARG A 1081 49.76 -48.56 42.14
C ARG A 1081 49.65 -49.11 40.72
N CYS A 1082 48.44 -49.12 40.16
CA CYS A 1082 48.22 -49.26 38.74
C CYS A 1082 48.46 -47.93 38.04
N ASP A 1083 49.49 -47.85 37.21
CA ASP A 1083 49.61 -46.84 36.17
C ASP A 1083 48.90 -47.38 34.91
N PRO A 1084 47.83 -46.74 34.40
CA PRO A 1084 46.98 -47.34 33.37
C PRO A 1084 47.71 -47.58 32.04
N ASN A 1085 47.81 -48.85 31.64
CA ASN A 1085 48.39 -49.25 30.36
C ASN A 1085 47.47 -50.27 29.66
N PRO A 1086 46.74 -49.89 28.59
CA PRO A 1086 45.82 -50.79 27.90
C PRO A 1086 46.50 -51.94 27.14
N ALA A 1087 47.82 -51.92 26.96
CA ALA A 1087 48.59 -53.01 26.38
C ALA A 1087 49.09 -54.03 27.42
N ALA A 1088 49.02 -53.71 28.73
CA ALA A 1088 49.45 -54.59 29.81
C ALA A 1088 48.36 -55.61 30.19
N ALA A 1089 48.77 -56.80 30.64
CA ALA A 1089 47.83 -57.83 31.10
C ALA A 1089 47.08 -57.37 32.36
N GLY A 1090 45.77 -57.11 32.22
CA GLY A 1090 44.95 -56.53 33.28
C GLY A 1090 44.84 -54.99 33.25
N GLY A 1091 45.38 -54.33 32.22
CA GLY A 1091 45.20 -52.89 31.97
C GLY A 1091 46.08 -51.96 32.82
N CYS A 1092 47.12 -52.48 33.45
CA CYS A 1092 47.98 -51.78 34.40
C CYS A 1092 49.45 -52.18 34.22
N ASP A 1093 50.33 -51.18 34.16
CA ASP A 1093 51.69 -51.36 34.65
C ASP A 1093 51.66 -51.15 36.18
N TRP A 1094 52.25 -52.08 36.94
CA TRP A 1094 52.22 -52.04 38.41
C TRP A 1094 53.52 -51.48 38.96
N VAL A 1095 53.43 -50.43 39.78
CA VAL A 1095 54.56 -49.68 40.31
C VAL A 1095 54.52 -49.69 41.83
N HIS A 1096 55.59 -50.16 42.49
CA HIS A 1096 55.74 -50.11 43.96
C HIS A 1096 55.57 -48.67 44.45
N VAL A 1097 54.70 -48.47 45.43
CA VAL A 1097 54.53 -47.20 46.16
C VAL A 1097 54.90 -47.40 47.63
N ASP A 1098 55.44 -46.37 48.26
CA ASP A 1098 55.70 -46.35 49.71
C ASP A 1098 54.40 -46.62 50.47
N GLU A 1099 54.28 -47.83 51.02
CA GLU A 1099 53.10 -48.29 51.75
C GLU A 1099 52.81 -47.53 53.05
N THR A 1100 53.73 -46.65 53.50
CA THR A 1100 53.54 -45.74 54.62
C THR A 1100 53.08 -44.34 54.20
N ALA A 1101 53.21 -43.99 52.92
CA ALA A 1101 52.80 -42.70 52.38
C ALA A 1101 51.28 -42.66 52.11
N PRO A 1102 50.58 -41.57 52.49
CA PRO A 1102 49.16 -41.45 52.19
C PRO A 1102 48.94 -41.19 50.69
N VAL A 1103 47.99 -41.91 50.10
CA VAL A 1103 47.58 -41.74 48.71
C VAL A 1103 46.50 -40.66 48.58
N SER A 1104 46.35 -40.06 47.41
CA SER A 1104 45.22 -39.18 47.09
C SER A 1104 44.74 -39.43 45.66
N VAL A 1105 43.47 -39.16 45.41
CA VAL A 1105 42.84 -39.36 44.09
C VAL A 1105 42.52 -38.00 43.49
N PRO A 1106 43.00 -37.66 42.27
CA PRO A 1106 42.64 -36.40 41.61
C PRO A 1106 41.14 -36.28 41.33
N ILE A 1107 40.68 -35.06 41.07
CA ILE A 1107 39.26 -34.77 40.85
C ILE A 1107 38.69 -35.53 39.63
N GLY A 1108 37.61 -36.29 39.84
CA GLY A 1108 36.96 -37.07 38.79
C GLY A 1108 37.79 -38.23 38.25
N GLN A 1109 38.81 -38.70 38.98
CA GLN A 1109 39.68 -39.80 38.57
C GLN A 1109 39.47 -41.06 39.42
N THR A 1110 39.91 -42.22 38.91
CA THR A 1110 39.88 -43.50 39.62
C THR A 1110 41.30 -44.02 39.84
N ALA A 1111 41.79 -43.98 41.08
CA ALA A 1111 43.07 -44.58 41.44
C ALA A 1111 42.89 -46.05 41.84
N VAL A 1112 43.82 -46.92 41.46
CA VAL A 1112 43.77 -48.36 41.81
C VAL A 1112 45.09 -48.80 42.41
N TYR A 1113 45.02 -49.43 43.57
CA TYR A 1113 46.16 -49.99 44.29
C TYR A 1113 45.94 -51.49 44.55
N ARG A 1114 47.03 -52.26 44.60
CA ARG A 1114 47.01 -53.65 45.06
C ARG A 1114 48.02 -53.87 46.19
N PHE A 1115 47.58 -54.58 47.22
CA PHE A 1115 48.46 -55.14 48.24
C PHE A 1115 48.96 -56.49 47.74
N VAL A 1116 50.24 -56.79 47.93
CA VAL A 1116 50.87 -58.04 47.46
C VAL A 1116 51.53 -58.75 48.63
N ASN A 1117 51.18 -60.03 48.84
CA ASN A 1117 51.75 -60.83 49.91
C ASN A 1117 52.40 -62.11 49.38
N THR A 1118 53.51 -62.46 50.01
CA THR A 1118 54.32 -63.66 49.72
C THR A 1118 54.38 -64.57 50.95
N PRO A 1119 54.72 -65.87 50.81
CA PRO A 1119 54.83 -66.79 51.93
C PRO A 1119 55.98 -66.43 52.88
N ALA A 1120 55.75 -66.54 54.19
CA ALA A 1120 56.80 -66.36 55.20
C ALA A 1120 57.82 -67.51 55.14
N GLN A 1121 59.12 -67.18 55.16
CA GLN A 1121 60.19 -68.18 55.07
C GLN A 1121 60.23 -69.08 56.31
N ALA A 1122 60.33 -70.40 56.10
CA ALA A 1122 60.41 -71.38 57.18
C ALA A 1122 61.79 -71.34 57.86
N LEU A 1123 61.80 -71.32 59.20
CA LEU A 1123 63.02 -71.33 60.00
C LEU A 1123 63.49 -72.77 60.26
N ASP A 1124 64.59 -73.18 59.64
CA ASP A 1124 65.13 -74.55 59.76
C ASP A 1124 66.15 -74.65 60.90
N VAL A 1125 66.01 -75.64 61.80
CA VAL A 1125 66.82 -75.78 63.02
C VAL A 1125 67.05 -77.26 63.37
N PRO A 1126 68.31 -77.76 63.37
CA PRO A 1126 68.59 -79.18 63.61
C PRO A 1126 68.56 -79.58 65.10
N LEU A 1127 68.05 -80.79 65.36
CA LEU A 1127 67.93 -81.39 66.70
C LEU A 1127 69.20 -82.14 67.13
N THR A 1128 69.78 -81.81 68.30
CA THR A 1128 70.24 -82.77 69.35
C THR A 1128 71.02 -82.07 70.48
N GLY A 1129 70.91 -82.58 71.72
CA GLY A 1129 71.76 -82.21 72.86
C GLY A 1129 71.32 -80.96 73.65
N GLY A 1130 70.65 -81.16 74.79
CA GLY A 1130 70.15 -80.06 75.63
C GLY A 1130 71.14 -79.57 76.70
N LEU A 1131 70.97 -78.32 77.12
CA LEU A 1131 71.60 -77.70 78.31
C LEU A 1131 70.53 -76.97 79.15
N SER A 1132 70.85 -76.70 80.42
CA SER A 1132 69.86 -76.46 81.49
C SER A 1132 69.48 -75.00 81.77
N SER A 1133 68.17 -74.78 81.92
CA SER A 1133 67.45 -73.80 82.77
C SER A 1133 67.80 -72.30 82.77
N ASP A 1134 69.06 -71.91 82.83
CA ASP A 1134 69.45 -70.59 83.39
C ASP A 1134 69.52 -69.47 82.34
N ALA A 1135 69.35 -69.78 81.05
CA ALA A 1135 69.48 -68.82 79.95
C ALA A 1135 68.19 -68.04 79.60
N LEU A 1136 67.00 -68.50 80.04
CA LEU A 1136 65.72 -67.92 79.60
C LEU A 1136 65.12 -66.85 80.53
N GLY A 1137 65.68 -66.65 81.73
CA GLY A 1137 65.18 -65.66 82.69
C GLY A 1137 65.38 -64.19 82.28
N ILE A 1138 66.33 -63.90 81.39
CA ILE A 1138 66.78 -62.53 81.09
C ILE A 1138 66.13 -61.93 79.84
N ALA A 1139 65.66 -62.75 78.89
CA ALA A 1139 64.98 -62.27 77.68
C ALA A 1139 63.55 -61.75 77.95
N GLY A 1140 62.81 -62.38 78.87
CA GLY A 1140 61.39 -62.06 79.11
C GLY A 1140 61.14 -60.67 79.73
N ALA A 1141 62.06 -60.18 80.57
CA ALA A 1141 61.88 -58.91 81.28
C ALA A 1141 62.00 -57.67 80.37
N GLY A 1142 62.81 -57.72 79.31
CA GLY A 1142 63.04 -56.59 78.41
C GLY A 1142 61.81 -56.20 77.58
N ILE A 1143 61.03 -57.20 77.15
CA ILE A 1143 59.88 -57.00 76.25
C ILE A 1143 58.69 -56.37 77.00
N ALA A 1144 58.44 -56.78 78.25
CA ALA A 1144 57.40 -56.20 79.09
C ALA A 1144 57.65 -54.72 79.44
N GLY A 1145 58.92 -54.33 79.65
CA GLY A 1145 59.29 -52.94 79.93
C GLY A 1145 59.07 -51.99 78.75
N LEU A 1146 59.33 -52.45 77.52
CA LEU A 1146 59.15 -51.67 76.31
C LEU A 1146 57.66 -51.40 76.00
N ALA A 1147 56.78 -52.38 76.22
CA ALA A 1147 55.33 -52.22 76.05
C ALA A 1147 54.74 -51.12 76.96
N LEU A 1148 55.18 -51.06 78.23
CA LEU A 1148 54.72 -50.05 79.19
C LEU A 1148 55.19 -48.63 78.85
N LEU A 1149 56.40 -48.47 78.29
CA LEU A 1149 56.90 -47.16 77.85
C LEU A 1149 56.14 -46.60 76.64
N VAL A 1150 55.78 -47.44 75.66
CA VAL A 1150 54.97 -47.00 74.50
C VAL A 1150 53.54 -46.62 74.92
N GLY A 1151 52.95 -47.34 75.89
CA GLY A 1151 51.65 -46.98 76.47
C GLY A 1151 51.65 -45.62 77.18
N ALA A 1152 52.73 -45.28 77.90
CA ALA A 1152 52.85 -43.99 78.59
C ALA A 1152 52.99 -42.79 77.62
N VAL A 1153 53.74 -42.97 76.53
CA VAL A 1153 53.96 -41.90 75.51
C VAL A 1153 52.70 -41.65 74.67
N THR A 1154 51.93 -42.68 74.36
CA THR A 1154 50.67 -42.54 73.61
C THR A 1154 49.56 -41.89 74.45
N TRP A 1155 49.43 -42.24 75.73
CA TRP A 1155 48.46 -41.62 76.64
C TRP A 1155 48.76 -40.13 76.91
N THR A 1156 50.03 -39.74 77.01
CA THR A 1156 50.42 -38.34 77.30
C THR A 1156 50.31 -37.40 76.11
N ARG A 1157 50.41 -37.87 74.86
CA ARG A 1157 50.15 -37.02 73.67
C ARG A 1157 48.67 -36.68 73.48
N ARG A 1158 47.74 -37.61 73.77
CA ARG A 1158 46.29 -37.41 73.57
C ARG A 1158 45.63 -36.33 74.45
N ARG A 1159 46.34 -35.78 75.44
CA ARG A 1159 45.82 -34.78 76.40
C ARG A 1159 46.34 -33.35 76.20
N ARG A 1160 46.94 -33.03 75.04
CA ARG A 1160 47.52 -31.69 74.76
C ARG A 1160 46.94 -30.97 73.53
N THR A 1161 45.84 -31.45 72.96
CA THR A 1161 45.17 -30.83 71.79
C THR A 1161 43.73 -30.40 72.06
N GLU A 1162 43.27 -30.41 73.32
CA GLU A 1162 41.95 -29.92 73.75
C GLU A 1162 42.09 -28.69 74.68
N SER A 1163 42.82 -27.66 74.23
CA SER A 1163 42.99 -26.38 74.96
C SER A 1163 43.33 -25.19 74.04
N SER A 1164 42.49 -24.89 73.06
CA SER A 1164 42.37 -23.56 72.41
C SER A 1164 40.99 -23.46 71.75
N ALA A 1165 40.46 -22.24 71.67
CA ALA A 1165 39.27 -21.89 70.89
C ALA A 1165 39.66 -21.11 69.63
#